data_AF-A0A2D5AXA2-F1
#
_entry.id   AF-A0A2D5AXA2-F1
#
_cell.length_a   1.000
_cell.length_b   1.000
_cell.length_c   1.000
_cell.angle_alpha   90.00
_cell.angle_beta   90.00
_cell.angle_gamma   90.00
#
_symmetry.space_group_name_H-M   'P 1'
#
loop_
_entity.id
_entity.type
_entity.pdbx_description
1 polymer ?
#
loop_
_entity_poly.entity_id
_entity_poly.type
_entity_poly.pdbx_seq_one_letter_code
_entity_poly.pdbx_strand_id
1 'polypeptide(L)'
;MPEGKPVPSRPLLIALLAFLAPVSVAGAQGAFVNWETPHVHPLDLTPDGELLVAVNLPDNRLEIFELATATPVPVGAVSVGLDPVSVRVRTNDEIWVVNQLSDTVSVIDRATRNVKATLHTDDEPADVVFAGAPQRAFVSCSQTNTILVFDPADLTATPQRIEIEGEEPRALARSSDGLRVYCAIFESGNRTTVLSSGGMQPGDDPPDAVGITSGPYGGVNPPPNDGVGFEPALNPSLPTPPEVGLIVRENDAGLWVDDNGTDWSALIDGPSASFSGRTVGWGLADHDVAVIETGALTVSYARHAMNICMSLAVHPGSGAITVVGTDAINEVRFEHNLQGRFLRVNFAAIDPLTLAPTVVELNPQLDYSVPTVAQSTRDLGLSDPRGIVWNADGSRGYVSGLGTNNVLTIDAGGGRVGPPTDVGFGPTGLALDEARSRLYVLHRFENSIAVLDTHGGPGGGPLEIARVPFFDPTPPPIRRGRRHLYDSRATSGLGVTSCAACHVDARIDRLGWDLGDPAGEMVPIGDLNGGAGVPGQAGDQTDFHPMKGPLTTMTLRDIIGKEPFHWRGDVEGIEAFNPGYEKLLGDDEVLDPAEMADLKSFLASIHYPPNPFRNLDGSLPNDLPLNEFSTGRFSPAGTPLPNGDAVNGLHIFRTVRNCAHCHTLPTGMGTNRTWDGMAFQEIPLGPDGEDHHDVLGPVGQIQFNTKIPSLRNLYERTGGNFDSPQSLAGFGFRHDGTVDTLARFMYRSVFHPDDDQEVADLIAFMLTMSSETELSADLDDVDHPPGEAGLTTHPAVGHQLSFDTPIPTPDQLATLAILFQANDGAELGLVVKARYNGELRGGVRGSGGNWRMDRRGEVLTSVALLTMAGPNNVFTVTAVPFGSALRIGNDRDLDGFYDRDELDAGSDPADPTSKPRIARRRGP
;
A
#
# COMPACT_ATOMS: atom_id res chain seq x y z
N MET A 1 -20.27 -83.03 -11.94
CA MET A 1 -21.49 -82.52 -12.61
C MET A 1 -21.32 -81.01 -12.72
N PRO A 2 -20.52 -80.59 -13.71
CA PRO A 2 -19.54 -79.50 -13.55
C PRO A 2 -19.63 -78.47 -14.70
N GLU A 3 -18.92 -77.34 -14.71
CA GLU A 3 -17.55 -77.07 -15.21
C GLU A 3 -17.48 -75.52 -15.32
N GLY A 4 -16.41 -74.75 -15.12
CA GLY A 4 -14.97 -74.99 -15.22
C GLY A 4 -14.32 -74.04 -16.26
N LYS A 5 -13.56 -73.03 -15.79
CA LYS A 5 -12.54 -72.11 -16.40
C LYS A 5 -11.96 -72.47 -17.82
N PRO A 6 -11.37 -71.53 -18.64
CA PRO A 6 -10.05 -70.90 -18.40
C PRO A 6 -9.68 -69.54 -19.10
N VAL A 7 -8.44 -69.10 -18.83
CA VAL A 7 -7.67 -67.85 -19.12
C VAL A 7 -7.15 -67.72 -20.59
N PRO A 8 -6.82 -66.51 -21.10
CA PRO A 8 -5.76 -66.36 -22.10
C PRO A 8 -4.71 -65.25 -21.86
N SER A 9 -3.58 -65.42 -22.57
CA SER A 9 -2.31 -64.66 -22.59
C SER A 9 -2.27 -63.49 -23.60
N ARG A 10 -1.35 -62.53 -23.37
CA ARG A 10 -1.04 -61.28 -24.13
C ARG A 10 -0.55 -61.47 -25.59
N PRO A 11 -0.60 -60.40 -26.41
CA PRO A 11 0.66 -59.84 -26.94
C PRO A 11 0.81 -58.30 -26.86
N LEU A 12 2.06 -57.86 -27.03
CA LEU A 12 2.66 -56.52 -26.91
C LEU A 12 1.95 -55.37 -27.64
N LEU A 13 1.86 -54.20 -26.98
CA LEU A 13 1.71 -52.89 -27.62
C LEU A 13 2.94 -52.02 -27.27
N ILE A 14 3.59 -51.48 -28.30
CA ILE A 14 4.68 -50.50 -28.20
C ILE A 14 4.04 -49.13 -27.92
N ALA A 15 4.31 -48.54 -26.75
CA ALA A 15 3.89 -47.19 -26.40
C ALA A 15 5.02 -46.19 -26.73
N LEU A 16 4.72 -45.22 -27.59
CA LEU A 16 5.55 -44.04 -27.83
C LEU A 16 5.32 -43.08 -26.66
N LEU A 17 6.33 -42.88 -25.80
CA LEU A 17 6.34 -41.87 -24.74
C LEU A 17 6.63 -40.50 -25.36
N ALA A 18 5.62 -39.63 -25.42
CA ALA A 18 5.83 -38.19 -25.54
C ALA A 18 6.10 -37.64 -24.14
N PHE A 19 7.30 -37.12 -23.92
CA PHE A 19 7.66 -36.37 -22.71
C PHE A 19 6.92 -35.02 -22.72
N LEU A 20 5.77 -34.96 -22.06
CA LEU A 20 5.26 -33.72 -21.48
C LEU A 20 5.94 -33.59 -20.12
N ALA A 21 6.92 -32.69 -20.01
CA ALA A 21 7.41 -32.29 -18.70
C ALA A 21 6.27 -31.55 -17.98
N PRO A 22 5.89 -31.92 -16.75
CA PRO A 22 4.98 -31.11 -15.95
C PRO A 22 5.70 -29.80 -15.62
N VAL A 23 5.09 -28.67 -15.99
CA VAL A 23 5.43 -27.37 -15.40
C VAL A 23 5.13 -27.52 -13.91
N SER A 24 6.15 -27.44 -13.06
CA SER A 24 5.93 -27.41 -11.62
C SER A 24 5.13 -26.15 -11.30
N VAL A 25 4.08 -26.30 -10.48
CA VAL A 25 3.26 -25.17 -9.98
C VAL A 25 4.14 -24.11 -9.28
N ALA A 26 5.30 -24.53 -8.74
CA ALA A 26 6.33 -23.63 -8.19
C ALA A 26 6.96 -22.66 -9.22
N GLY A 27 6.98 -23.00 -10.51
CA GLY A 27 7.52 -22.11 -11.55
C GLY A 27 6.58 -20.97 -11.96
N ALA A 28 5.27 -21.09 -11.69
CA ALA A 28 4.28 -20.06 -12.01
C ALA A 28 4.18 -18.98 -10.93
N GLN A 29 4.49 -19.31 -9.67
CA GLN A 29 4.46 -18.35 -8.55
C GLN A 29 5.64 -17.36 -8.56
N GLY A 30 6.80 -17.72 -9.10
CA GLY A 30 7.95 -16.81 -9.21
C GLY A 30 7.89 -15.80 -10.38
N ALA A 31 6.83 -15.83 -11.20
CA ALA A 31 6.73 -14.99 -12.40
C ALA A 31 5.87 -13.71 -12.21
N PHE A 32 5.19 -13.60 -11.07
CA PHE A 32 4.33 -12.48 -10.70
C PHE A 32 4.63 -12.06 -9.26
N VAL A 33 4.79 -10.76 -9.03
CA VAL A 33 4.98 -10.19 -7.68
C VAL A 33 3.79 -9.28 -7.42
N ASN A 34 3.19 -9.39 -6.23
CA ASN A 34 2.06 -8.59 -5.82
C ASN A 34 2.50 -7.54 -4.80
N TRP A 35 2.43 -6.26 -5.16
CA TRP A 35 2.68 -5.14 -4.23
C TRP A 35 1.40 -4.52 -3.67
N GLU A 36 0.25 -4.98 -4.17
CA GLU A 36 -1.08 -4.44 -3.89
C GLU A 36 -1.21 -2.93 -4.16
N THR A 37 -0.46 -2.40 -5.14
CA THR A 37 -0.39 -0.97 -5.47
C THR A 37 -1.75 -0.37 -5.86
N PRO A 38 -2.15 0.79 -5.31
CA PRO A 38 -3.46 1.39 -5.53
C PRO A 38 -3.60 2.14 -6.85
N HIS A 39 -4.77 2.07 -7.47
CA HIS A 39 -5.12 2.93 -8.61
C HIS A 39 -5.49 4.34 -8.13
N VAL A 40 -5.19 5.35 -8.96
CA VAL A 40 -5.62 6.74 -8.72
C VAL A 40 -6.58 7.19 -9.82
N HIS A 41 -6.10 7.27 -11.06
CA HIS A 41 -6.92 7.61 -12.22
C HIS A 41 -6.57 6.70 -13.41
N PRO A 42 -7.02 5.44 -13.36
CA PRO A 42 -6.52 4.37 -14.23
C PRO A 42 -7.17 4.34 -15.62
N LEU A 43 -8.01 5.32 -15.97
CA LEU A 43 -8.80 5.33 -17.20
C LEU A 43 -8.99 6.77 -17.69
N ASP A 44 -8.84 7.03 -19.00
CA ASP A 44 -9.07 8.36 -19.59
C ASP A 44 -9.52 8.29 -21.06
N LEU A 45 -10.12 9.36 -21.56
CA LEU A 45 -10.61 9.52 -22.94
C LEU A 45 -9.70 10.45 -23.74
N THR A 46 -9.55 10.18 -25.03
CA THR A 46 -8.95 11.18 -25.92
C THR A 46 -9.87 12.39 -26.10
N PRO A 47 -9.33 13.62 -26.26
CA PRO A 47 -10.14 14.82 -26.47
C PRO A 47 -11.11 14.77 -27.66
N ASP A 48 -10.79 14.02 -28.72
CA ASP A 48 -11.68 13.73 -29.85
C ASP A 48 -12.80 12.72 -29.53
N GLY A 49 -12.74 12.06 -28.38
CA GLY A 49 -13.67 11.02 -27.95
C GLY A 49 -13.60 9.74 -28.79
N GLU A 50 -12.52 9.50 -29.54
CA GLU A 50 -12.36 8.31 -30.38
C GLU A 50 -11.78 7.11 -29.61
N LEU A 51 -10.94 7.35 -28.60
CA LEU A 51 -10.28 6.30 -27.84
C LEU A 51 -10.57 6.40 -26.34
N LEU A 52 -10.61 5.23 -25.72
CA LEU A 52 -10.53 5.03 -24.28
C LEU A 52 -9.21 4.32 -23.98
N VAL A 53 -8.47 4.79 -22.99
CA VAL A 53 -7.19 4.20 -22.60
C VAL A 53 -7.19 3.84 -21.12
N ALA A 54 -6.64 2.67 -20.78
CA ALA A 54 -6.71 2.08 -19.45
C ALA A 54 -5.35 1.55 -19.01
N VAL A 55 -4.94 1.80 -17.77
CA VAL A 55 -3.78 1.11 -17.19
C VAL A 55 -4.16 -0.31 -16.83
N ASN A 56 -3.32 -1.26 -17.27
CA ASN A 56 -3.39 -2.67 -16.88
C ASN A 56 -2.23 -2.94 -15.93
N LEU A 57 -2.47 -2.65 -14.65
CA LEU A 57 -1.49 -2.74 -13.56
C LEU A 57 -0.77 -4.09 -13.53
N PRO A 58 -1.45 -5.26 -13.44
CA PRO A 58 -0.75 -6.54 -13.31
C PRO A 58 0.06 -6.93 -14.56
N ASP A 59 -0.20 -6.32 -15.71
CA ASP A 59 0.50 -6.59 -16.96
C ASP A 59 1.53 -5.53 -17.37
N ASN A 60 1.65 -4.42 -16.63
CA ASN A 60 2.57 -3.31 -16.92
C ASN A 60 2.34 -2.70 -18.31
N ARG A 61 1.08 -2.44 -18.66
CA ARG A 61 0.69 -1.90 -19.97
C ARG A 61 -0.36 -0.80 -19.89
N LEU A 62 -0.36 0.03 -20.91
CA LEU A 62 -1.51 0.83 -21.32
C LEU A 62 -2.32 0.05 -22.37
N GLU A 63 -3.57 -0.25 -22.08
CA GLU A 63 -4.55 -0.82 -23.01
C GLU A 63 -5.28 0.29 -23.77
N ILE A 64 -5.53 0.11 -25.07
CA ILE A 64 -6.13 1.10 -25.96
C ILE A 64 -7.36 0.51 -26.63
N PHE A 65 -8.49 1.20 -26.50
CA PHE A 65 -9.78 0.81 -27.07
C PHE A 65 -10.32 1.89 -28.00
N GLU A 66 -10.89 1.47 -29.13
CA GLU A 66 -11.63 2.35 -30.05
C GLU A 66 -13.11 2.41 -29.67
N LEU A 67 -13.68 3.61 -29.71
CA LEU A 67 -15.08 3.93 -29.37
C LEU A 67 -15.94 4.13 -30.62
N ALA A 68 -15.75 3.26 -31.62
CA ALA A 68 -16.52 3.25 -32.87
C ALA A 68 -17.89 2.57 -32.74
N THR A 69 -18.09 1.76 -31.69
CA THR A 69 -19.35 1.05 -31.42
C THR A 69 -19.84 1.32 -30.00
N ALA A 70 -20.98 0.74 -29.61
CA ALA A 70 -21.49 0.85 -28.24
C ALA A 70 -20.58 0.19 -27.20
N THR A 71 -19.72 -0.74 -27.62
CA THR A 71 -18.77 -1.44 -26.76
C THR A 71 -17.34 -1.07 -27.20
N PRO A 72 -16.44 -0.69 -26.26
CA PRO A 72 -15.04 -0.44 -26.58
C PRO A 72 -14.39 -1.64 -27.28
N VAL A 73 -13.70 -1.40 -28.38
CA VAL A 73 -13.02 -2.45 -29.16
C VAL A 73 -11.52 -2.36 -28.89
N PRO A 74 -10.86 -3.41 -28.36
CA PRO A 74 -9.42 -3.37 -28.13
C PRO A 74 -8.68 -3.23 -29.47
N VAL A 75 -7.79 -2.24 -29.56
CA VAL A 75 -7.01 -1.95 -30.77
C VAL A 75 -5.51 -2.06 -30.57
N GLY A 76 -5.04 -2.23 -29.33
CA GLY A 76 -3.64 -2.53 -29.02
C GLY A 76 -3.27 -2.15 -27.59
N ALA A 77 -2.01 -2.42 -27.23
CA ALA A 77 -1.45 -2.10 -25.93
C ALA A 77 0.01 -1.62 -26.06
N VAL A 78 0.47 -0.85 -25.09
CA VAL A 78 1.86 -0.35 -25.01
C VAL A 78 2.46 -0.76 -23.67
N SER A 79 3.63 -1.40 -23.69
CA SER A 79 4.38 -1.69 -22.45
C SER A 79 4.92 -0.38 -21.85
N VAL A 80 4.75 -0.22 -20.54
CA VAL A 80 5.17 0.95 -19.75
C VAL A 80 6.06 0.51 -18.58
N GLY A 81 6.22 1.34 -17.56
CA GLY A 81 6.90 0.96 -16.31
C GLY A 81 6.07 -0.02 -15.47
N LEU A 82 6.63 -0.43 -14.35
CA LEU A 82 5.99 -1.36 -13.42
C LEU A 82 4.90 -0.66 -12.60
N ASP A 83 3.82 -1.41 -12.34
CA ASP A 83 2.61 -0.96 -11.63
C ASP A 83 2.10 0.42 -12.10
N PRO A 84 1.59 0.53 -13.35
CA PRO A 84 0.95 1.74 -13.81
C PRO A 84 -0.38 1.99 -13.07
N VAL A 85 -0.52 3.18 -12.47
CA VAL A 85 -1.65 3.53 -11.58
C VAL A 85 -2.52 4.67 -12.09
N SER A 86 -1.99 5.49 -13.00
CA SER A 86 -2.69 6.63 -13.57
C SER A 86 -2.35 6.82 -15.05
N VAL A 87 -3.34 7.25 -15.83
CA VAL A 87 -3.17 7.69 -17.22
C VAL A 87 -3.86 9.03 -17.44
N ARG A 88 -3.20 9.96 -18.15
CA ARG A 88 -3.83 11.16 -18.71
C ARG A 88 -3.51 11.36 -20.17
N VAL A 89 -4.52 11.73 -20.93
CA VAL A 89 -4.39 12.14 -22.33
C VAL A 89 -4.20 13.65 -22.41
N ARG A 90 -2.97 14.11 -22.72
CA ARG A 90 -2.68 15.55 -22.85
C ARG A 90 -3.26 16.13 -24.15
N THR A 91 -3.12 15.38 -25.23
CA THR A 91 -3.61 15.71 -26.58
C THR A 91 -4.05 14.42 -27.28
N ASN A 92 -4.71 14.52 -28.43
CA ASN A 92 -5.11 13.34 -29.21
C ASN A 92 -3.93 12.42 -29.58
N ASP A 93 -2.69 12.90 -29.53
CA ASP A 93 -1.49 12.16 -29.95
C ASP A 93 -0.53 11.83 -28.79
N GLU A 94 -0.77 12.33 -27.58
CA GLU A 94 0.15 12.22 -26.45
C GLU A 94 -0.53 11.81 -25.15
N ILE A 95 -0.08 10.68 -24.61
CA ILE A 95 -0.64 10.04 -23.41
C ILE A 95 0.48 9.86 -22.39
N TRP A 96 0.21 10.18 -21.13
CA TRP A 96 1.18 10.05 -20.03
C TRP A 96 0.68 8.99 -19.06
N VAL A 97 1.53 8.03 -18.72
CA VAL A 97 1.21 6.91 -17.80
C VAL A 97 2.17 6.94 -16.62
N VAL A 98 1.63 7.10 -15.43
CA VAL A 98 2.39 7.12 -14.18
C VAL A 98 2.60 5.70 -13.68
N ASN A 99 3.85 5.32 -13.45
CA ASN A 99 4.28 3.96 -13.09
C ASN A 99 4.85 4.01 -11.67
N GLN A 100 4.04 3.67 -10.67
CA GLN A 100 4.32 3.95 -9.26
C GLN A 100 5.56 3.20 -8.78
N LEU A 101 5.71 1.92 -9.12
CA LEU A 101 6.88 1.14 -8.68
C LEU A 101 8.15 1.46 -9.49
N SER A 102 7.99 2.06 -10.68
CA SER A 102 9.11 2.37 -11.56
C SER A 102 9.74 3.74 -11.30
N ASP A 103 9.10 4.59 -10.49
CA ASP A 103 9.43 6.00 -10.32
C ASP A 103 9.56 6.75 -11.64
N THR A 104 8.62 6.47 -12.55
CA THR A 104 8.61 7.09 -13.87
C THR A 104 7.23 7.47 -14.38
N VAL A 105 7.22 8.44 -15.30
CA VAL A 105 6.12 8.67 -16.22
C VAL A 105 6.52 8.24 -17.64
N SER A 106 5.75 7.34 -18.22
CA SER A 106 5.88 6.91 -19.61
C SER A 106 5.09 7.86 -20.51
N VAL A 107 5.77 8.57 -21.41
CA VAL A 107 5.13 9.44 -22.41
C VAL A 107 5.00 8.67 -23.73
N ILE A 108 3.77 8.45 -24.15
CA ILE A 108 3.40 7.60 -25.28
C ILE A 108 2.95 8.45 -26.47
N ASP A 109 3.43 8.08 -27.66
CA ASP A 109 2.96 8.61 -28.93
C ASP A 109 1.88 7.69 -29.53
N ARG A 110 0.67 8.22 -29.75
CA ARG A 110 -0.48 7.45 -30.26
C ARG A 110 -0.20 6.82 -31.63
N ALA A 111 0.45 7.56 -32.53
CA ALA A 111 0.63 7.15 -33.93
C ALA A 111 1.54 5.92 -34.04
N THR A 112 2.61 5.90 -33.23
CA THR A 112 3.58 4.81 -33.20
C THR A 112 3.26 3.73 -32.17
N ARG A 113 2.37 4.03 -31.20
CA ARG A 113 2.03 3.17 -30.05
C ARG A 113 3.28 2.75 -29.29
N ASN A 114 4.19 3.71 -29.07
CA ASN A 114 5.46 3.49 -28.42
C ASN A 114 5.69 4.55 -27.34
N VAL A 115 6.42 4.17 -26.29
CA VAL A 115 6.98 5.12 -25.33
C VAL A 115 8.03 5.95 -26.06
N LYS A 116 7.80 7.26 -26.18
CA LYS A 116 8.74 8.20 -26.81
C LYS A 116 9.67 8.87 -25.79
N ALA A 117 9.29 8.87 -24.51
CA ALA A 117 10.14 9.34 -23.41
C ALA A 117 9.73 8.66 -22.10
N THR A 118 10.69 8.51 -21.21
CA THR A 118 10.50 8.07 -19.83
C THR A 118 11.03 9.18 -18.94
N LEU A 119 10.14 9.81 -18.18
CA LEU A 119 10.49 10.87 -17.23
C LEU A 119 10.73 10.21 -15.86
N HIS A 120 11.86 10.48 -15.24
CA HIS A 120 12.12 10.04 -13.87
C HIS A 120 11.44 10.98 -12.87
N THR A 121 10.88 10.41 -11.81
CA THR A 121 10.21 11.14 -10.73
C THR A 121 10.92 10.93 -9.41
N ASP A 122 10.40 11.54 -8.35
CA ASP A 122 10.66 11.09 -6.98
C ASP A 122 9.85 9.81 -6.71
N ASP A 123 10.08 9.18 -5.56
CA ASP A 123 9.58 7.84 -5.22
C ASP A 123 8.05 7.76 -5.11
N GLU A 124 7.50 6.65 -5.61
CA GLU A 124 6.08 6.34 -5.70
C GLU A 124 5.23 7.45 -6.35
N PRO A 125 5.42 7.77 -7.66
CA PRO A 125 4.55 8.72 -8.34
C PRO A 125 3.12 8.16 -8.48
N ALA A 126 2.11 9.00 -8.25
CA ALA A 126 0.73 8.56 -8.11
C ALA A 126 -0.21 9.09 -9.20
N ASP A 127 -0.04 10.35 -9.62
CA ASP A 127 -0.92 10.97 -10.62
C ASP A 127 -0.23 12.08 -11.42
N VAL A 128 -0.85 12.49 -12.54
CA VAL A 128 -0.40 13.62 -13.34
C VAL A 128 -1.57 14.50 -13.79
N VAL A 129 -1.40 15.82 -13.78
CA VAL A 129 -2.36 16.76 -14.38
C VAL A 129 -1.66 17.90 -15.14
N PHE A 130 -2.29 18.40 -16.21
CA PHE A 130 -1.74 19.48 -17.04
C PHE A 130 -2.44 20.81 -16.79
N ALA A 131 -1.72 21.84 -16.35
CA ALA A 131 -2.29 23.14 -15.99
C ALA A 131 -1.31 24.32 -16.23
N GLY A 132 -1.80 25.56 -16.16
CA GLY A 132 -1.03 26.79 -16.32
C GLY A 132 -0.88 27.31 -17.75
N ALA A 133 -0.33 28.51 -17.87
CA ALA A 133 0.05 29.16 -19.14
C ALA A 133 1.46 29.81 -19.00
N PRO A 134 2.53 29.23 -19.60
CA PRO A 134 2.53 28.02 -20.43
C PRO A 134 2.09 26.76 -19.64
N GLN A 135 1.56 25.78 -20.37
CA GLN A 135 1.10 24.51 -19.80
C GLN A 135 2.28 23.76 -19.18
N ARG A 136 2.09 23.24 -17.97
CA ARG A 136 3.02 22.38 -17.23
C ARG A 136 2.33 21.09 -16.83
N ALA A 137 3.11 20.05 -16.57
CA ALA A 137 2.63 18.78 -16.02
C ALA A 137 3.03 18.68 -14.56
N PHE A 138 2.07 18.50 -13.67
CA PHE A 138 2.26 18.33 -12.23
C PHE A 138 2.10 16.85 -11.91
N VAL A 139 3.12 16.24 -11.30
CA VAL A 139 3.16 14.82 -10.95
C VAL A 139 3.29 14.70 -9.44
N SER A 140 2.35 14.03 -8.79
CA SER A 140 2.42 13.75 -7.35
C SER A 140 3.35 12.57 -7.09
N CYS A 141 4.22 12.70 -6.08
CA CYS A 141 5.14 11.67 -5.62
C CYS A 141 4.86 11.42 -4.14
N SER A 142 4.21 10.29 -3.86
CA SER A 142 3.54 10.04 -2.58
C SER A 142 4.54 9.77 -1.46
N GLN A 143 5.56 8.93 -1.68
CA GLN A 143 6.48 8.54 -0.61
C GLN A 143 7.40 9.70 -0.17
N THR A 144 7.70 10.64 -1.07
CA THR A 144 8.53 11.82 -0.77
C THR A 144 7.73 13.05 -0.36
N ASN A 145 6.39 13.00 -0.36
CA ASN A 145 5.52 14.13 -0.07
C ASN A 145 5.79 15.36 -0.97
N THR A 146 5.95 15.15 -2.28
CA THR A 146 6.29 16.22 -3.25
C THR A 146 5.38 16.24 -4.48
N ILE A 147 5.35 17.39 -5.15
CA ILE A 147 4.87 17.51 -6.54
C ILE A 147 6.05 17.92 -7.43
N LEU A 148 6.30 17.13 -8.48
CA LEU A 148 7.22 17.48 -9.55
C LEU A 148 6.50 18.20 -10.69
N VAL A 149 7.14 19.24 -11.24
CA VAL A 149 6.57 20.09 -12.29
C VAL A 149 7.46 20.02 -13.53
N PHE A 150 6.98 19.33 -14.56
CA PHE A 150 7.66 19.14 -15.83
C PHE A 150 7.18 20.14 -16.89
N ASP A 151 8.06 20.46 -17.84
CA ASP A 151 7.71 21.17 -19.07
C ASP A 151 7.32 20.15 -20.16
N PRO A 152 6.04 20.03 -20.54
CA PRO A 152 5.61 19.11 -21.59
C PRO A 152 6.09 19.53 -23.00
N ALA A 153 6.65 20.73 -23.17
CA ALA A 153 7.29 21.17 -24.41
C ALA A 153 8.79 20.80 -24.48
N ASP A 154 9.42 20.51 -23.35
CA ASP A 154 10.81 20.06 -23.24
C ASP A 154 10.93 18.94 -22.19
N LEU A 155 10.75 17.70 -22.65
CA LEU A 155 10.81 16.50 -21.82
C LEU A 155 12.21 16.19 -21.26
N THR A 156 13.22 16.99 -21.62
CA THR A 156 14.60 16.85 -21.11
C THR A 156 14.95 17.85 -20.00
N ALA A 157 14.07 18.83 -19.76
CA ALA A 157 14.26 19.82 -18.71
C ALA A 157 14.14 19.18 -17.31
N THR A 158 15.00 19.60 -16.38
CA THR A 158 14.90 19.21 -14.97
C THR A 158 13.58 19.75 -14.39
N PRO A 159 12.75 18.90 -13.75
CA PRO A 159 11.50 19.35 -13.16
C PRO A 159 11.75 20.29 -11.96
N GLN A 160 10.78 21.17 -11.69
CA GLN A 160 10.75 21.91 -10.43
C GLN A 160 10.09 21.03 -9.36
N ARG A 161 10.52 21.17 -8.10
CA ARG A 161 9.94 20.44 -6.96
C ARG A 161 9.15 21.39 -6.06
N ILE A 162 8.01 20.91 -5.57
CA ILE A 162 7.16 21.56 -4.57
C ILE A 162 7.02 20.60 -3.40
N GLU A 163 7.39 21.04 -2.21
CA GLU A 163 7.15 20.29 -0.98
C GLU A 163 5.68 20.39 -0.58
N ILE A 164 5.09 19.26 -0.15
CA ILE A 164 3.73 19.17 0.34
C ILE A 164 3.76 18.81 1.82
N GLU A 165 3.13 19.62 2.65
CA GLU A 165 2.99 19.37 4.09
C GLU A 165 1.82 18.42 4.32
N GLY A 166 1.98 17.16 3.95
CA GLY A 166 0.97 16.11 4.11
C GLY A 166 1.54 14.77 3.69
N GLU A 167 0.92 13.69 4.16
CA GLU A 167 1.42 12.33 3.94
C GLU A 167 0.73 11.68 2.73
N GLU A 168 1.54 11.15 1.82
CA GLU A 168 1.12 10.52 0.58
C GLU A 168 0.19 11.41 -0.28
N PRO A 169 0.66 12.55 -0.81
CA PRO A 169 -0.07 13.28 -1.86
C PRO A 169 -0.32 12.36 -3.06
N ARG A 170 -1.59 12.12 -3.42
CA ARG A 170 -1.97 11.17 -4.48
C ARG A 170 -2.77 11.82 -5.61
N ALA A 171 -4.10 11.88 -5.50
CA ALA A 171 -4.97 12.28 -6.60
C ALA A 171 -4.83 13.77 -6.94
N LEU A 172 -4.80 14.09 -8.25
CA LEU A 172 -4.69 15.46 -8.75
C LEU A 172 -5.91 15.86 -9.60
N ALA A 173 -6.35 17.10 -9.45
CA ALA A 173 -7.23 17.77 -10.42
C ALA A 173 -6.81 19.22 -10.63
N ARG A 174 -7.45 19.91 -11.58
CA ARG A 174 -7.16 21.31 -11.90
C ARG A 174 -8.41 22.16 -11.94
N SER A 175 -8.27 23.44 -11.62
CA SER A 175 -9.32 24.43 -11.87
C SER A 175 -9.61 24.54 -13.37
N SER A 176 -10.84 24.93 -13.71
CA SER A 176 -11.29 25.04 -15.11
C SER A 176 -10.47 26.03 -15.93
N ASP A 177 -10.05 27.15 -15.31
CA ASP A 177 -9.14 28.14 -15.89
C ASP A 177 -7.67 27.68 -15.95
N GLY A 178 -7.34 26.55 -15.32
CA GLY A 178 -5.99 25.99 -15.25
C GLY A 178 -5.02 26.81 -14.40
N LEU A 179 -5.50 27.78 -13.60
CA LEU A 179 -4.64 28.58 -12.74
C LEU A 179 -4.21 27.84 -11.46
N ARG A 180 -4.95 26.81 -11.04
CA ARG A 180 -4.68 26.01 -9.85
C ARG A 180 -4.66 24.52 -10.12
N VAL A 181 -3.82 23.82 -9.37
CA VAL A 181 -3.82 22.36 -9.21
C VAL A 181 -4.21 22.03 -7.78
N TYR A 182 -5.03 21.01 -7.61
CA TYR A 182 -5.49 20.49 -6.33
C TYR A 182 -4.92 19.09 -6.13
N CYS A 183 -4.42 18.78 -4.95
CA CYS A 183 -3.87 17.48 -4.59
C CYS A 183 -4.51 16.97 -3.31
N ALA A 184 -5.13 15.79 -3.36
CA ALA A 184 -5.61 15.11 -2.16
C ALA A 184 -4.44 14.48 -1.42
N ILE A 185 -4.40 14.72 -0.11
CA ILE A 185 -3.46 14.10 0.82
C ILE A 185 -4.10 12.79 1.27
N PHE A 186 -3.56 11.67 0.82
CA PHE A 186 -4.20 10.38 1.02
C PHE A 186 -4.29 10.03 2.49
N GLU A 187 -3.23 10.25 3.28
CA GLU A 187 -3.19 9.94 4.71
C GLU A 187 -3.26 11.24 5.54
N SER A 188 -4.33 12.02 5.37
CA SER A 188 -4.51 13.33 6.03
C SER A 188 -4.56 13.24 7.56
N GLY A 189 -5.10 12.13 8.08
CA GLY A 189 -5.42 11.95 9.50
C GLY A 189 -6.82 12.47 9.85
N ASN A 190 -7.33 12.14 11.04
CA ASN A 190 -8.71 12.48 11.45
C ASN A 190 -8.78 13.37 12.69
N ARG A 191 -7.75 14.20 12.90
CA ARG A 191 -7.59 15.02 14.12
C ARG A 191 -7.50 14.21 15.41
N THR A 192 -6.89 13.02 15.37
CA THR A 192 -6.62 12.22 16.57
C THR A 192 -5.13 12.13 16.91
N THR A 193 -4.83 12.01 18.19
CA THR A 193 -3.50 11.73 18.72
C THR A 193 -3.62 10.91 20.01
N VAL A 194 -2.49 10.46 20.56
CA VAL A 194 -2.43 9.60 21.73
C VAL A 194 -1.69 10.27 22.90
N LEU A 195 -2.25 10.14 24.10
CA LEU A 195 -1.60 10.44 25.37
C LEU A 195 -0.97 9.16 25.93
N SER A 196 0.26 9.28 26.41
CA SER A 196 1.02 8.17 27.00
C SER A 196 0.55 7.89 28.44
N SER A 197 0.52 6.61 28.83
CA SER A 197 0.49 6.18 30.24
C SER A 197 1.87 6.17 30.88
N GLY A 198 2.86 6.77 30.20
CA GLY A 198 4.26 6.69 30.57
C GLY A 198 4.83 5.30 30.31
N GLY A 199 5.96 5.03 30.92
CA GLY A 199 6.46 3.68 31.07
C GLY A 199 7.21 3.52 32.38
N MET A 200 7.73 2.32 32.58
CA MET A 200 8.21 1.89 33.91
C MET A 200 9.43 2.70 34.42
N GLN A 201 10.18 3.36 33.54
CA GLN A 201 11.35 4.18 33.89
C GLN A 201 11.08 5.69 33.71
N PRO A 202 11.27 6.51 34.76
CA PRO A 202 11.12 7.96 34.66
C PRO A 202 12.15 8.60 33.71
N GLY A 203 11.67 9.34 32.70
CA GLY A 203 12.49 10.22 31.84
C GLY A 203 12.83 9.70 30.45
N ASP A 204 12.52 8.44 30.13
CA ASP A 204 12.80 7.82 28.82
C ASP A 204 11.58 7.76 27.90
N ASP A 205 10.37 7.80 28.47
CA ASP A 205 9.11 7.83 27.72
C ASP A 205 8.52 9.24 27.68
N PRO A 206 7.65 9.53 26.69
CA PRO A 206 6.66 10.59 26.86
C PRO A 206 5.99 10.40 28.23
N PRO A 207 5.90 11.46 29.07
CA PRO A 207 5.42 11.35 30.43
C PRO A 207 4.05 10.67 30.50
N ASP A 208 3.78 9.99 31.62
CA ASP A 208 2.41 9.58 31.94
C ASP A 208 1.55 10.83 32.03
N ALA A 209 0.67 11.01 31.06
CA ALA A 209 -0.29 12.10 30.99
C ALA A 209 -1.69 11.65 31.41
N VAL A 210 -1.97 10.35 31.30
CA VAL A 210 -3.30 9.77 31.58
C VAL A 210 -3.49 9.56 33.09
N GLY A 211 -2.46 9.06 33.78
CA GLY A 211 -2.49 8.72 35.21
C GLY A 211 -2.18 9.87 36.17
N ILE A 212 -2.03 11.11 35.69
CA ILE A 212 -1.72 12.25 36.58
C ILE A 212 -2.94 12.69 37.40
N THR A 213 -2.71 12.96 38.69
CA THR A 213 -3.77 13.41 39.62
C THR A 213 -4.37 14.78 39.27
N SER A 214 -3.64 15.61 38.52
CA SER A 214 -4.14 16.88 37.98
C SER A 214 -4.90 16.74 36.67
N GLY A 215 -4.97 15.52 36.12
CA GLY A 215 -5.66 15.21 34.88
C GLY A 215 -7.18 15.11 35.07
N PRO A 216 -7.96 15.02 33.98
CA PRO A 216 -9.41 15.12 34.04
C PRO A 216 -10.09 14.06 34.92
N TYR A 217 -9.51 12.88 35.03
CA TYR A 217 -10.02 11.78 35.87
C TYR A 217 -9.29 11.63 37.20
N GLY A 218 -8.48 12.60 37.62
CA GLY A 218 -7.85 12.59 38.94
C GLY A 218 -6.89 11.42 39.18
N GLY A 219 -6.24 10.92 38.12
CA GLY A 219 -5.27 9.83 38.16
C GLY A 219 -5.84 8.42 37.99
N VAL A 220 -7.09 8.29 37.53
CA VAL A 220 -7.67 6.99 37.16
C VAL A 220 -7.18 6.58 35.76
N ASN A 221 -6.52 5.43 35.67
CA ASN A 221 -6.07 4.80 34.43
C ASN A 221 -6.37 3.28 34.49
N PRO A 222 -7.06 2.67 33.50
CA PRO A 222 -7.67 3.29 32.32
C PRO A 222 -8.79 4.29 32.65
N PRO A 223 -8.91 5.41 31.92
CA PRO A 223 -10.04 6.32 32.05
C PRO A 223 -11.37 5.62 31.72
N PRO A 224 -12.49 5.94 32.42
CA PRO A 224 -13.81 5.47 32.03
C PRO A 224 -14.20 5.97 30.63
N ASN A 225 -15.02 5.21 29.91
CA ASN A 225 -15.57 5.61 28.60
C ASN A 225 -17.09 5.85 28.62
N ASP A 226 -17.77 5.58 29.74
CA ASP A 226 -19.19 5.91 29.94
C ASP A 226 -19.43 6.54 31.31
N GLY A 227 -19.43 7.88 31.35
CA GLY A 227 -19.60 8.66 32.57
C GLY A 227 -18.49 8.38 33.58
N VAL A 228 -18.79 7.55 34.58
CA VAL A 228 -17.83 7.12 35.62
C VAL A 228 -17.50 5.62 35.55
N GLY A 229 -18.04 4.92 34.56
CA GLY A 229 -17.91 3.48 34.36
C GLY A 229 -17.35 3.12 32.98
N PHE A 230 -17.55 1.87 32.61
CA PHE A 230 -17.15 1.34 31.31
C PHE A 230 -18.36 0.82 30.55
N GLU A 231 -18.37 1.04 29.23
CA GLU A 231 -19.26 0.34 28.31
C GLU A 231 -18.43 -0.43 27.28
N PRO A 232 -18.53 -1.76 27.21
CA PRO A 232 -19.34 -2.62 28.09
C PRO A 232 -18.83 -2.60 29.54
N ALA A 233 -19.68 -2.99 30.48
CA ALA A 233 -19.32 -3.05 31.89
C ALA A 233 -18.13 -4.00 32.13
N LEU A 234 -17.17 -3.56 32.96
CA LEU A 234 -15.99 -4.35 33.32
C LEU A 234 -16.41 -5.69 33.96
N ASN A 235 -15.85 -6.80 33.47
CA ASN A 235 -16.05 -8.12 34.04
C ASN A 235 -15.45 -8.16 35.48
N PRO A 236 -16.25 -8.38 36.52
CA PRO A 236 -15.79 -8.32 37.92
C PRO A 236 -14.85 -9.48 38.31
N SER A 237 -14.67 -10.47 37.43
CA SER A 237 -13.75 -11.59 37.64
C SER A 237 -12.33 -11.29 37.13
N LEU A 238 -12.15 -10.21 36.36
CA LEU A 238 -10.84 -9.81 35.86
C LEU A 238 -10.00 -9.21 36.99
N PRO A 239 -8.65 -9.37 36.93
CA PRO A 239 -7.76 -8.61 37.80
C PRO A 239 -7.81 -7.11 37.45
N THR A 240 -7.08 -6.29 38.19
CA THR A 240 -6.96 -4.85 37.87
C THR A 240 -6.51 -4.69 36.42
N PRO A 241 -7.25 -3.91 35.60
CA PRO A 241 -6.83 -3.64 34.24
C PRO A 241 -5.50 -2.88 34.26
N PRO A 242 -4.69 -3.06 33.24
CA PRO A 242 -3.40 -2.40 33.18
C PRO A 242 -3.55 -0.92 32.82
N GLU A 243 -2.54 -0.13 33.15
CA GLU A 243 -2.46 1.27 32.73
C GLU A 243 -2.19 1.35 31.22
N VAL A 244 -2.95 2.19 30.52
CA VAL A 244 -2.92 2.32 29.06
C VAL A 244 -2.93 3.78 28.61
N GLY A 245 -2.42 4.04 27.41
CA GLY A 245 -2.57 5.33 26.75
C GLY A 245 -4.03 5.65 26.43
N LEU A 246 -4.28 6.88 25.98
CA LEU A 246 -5.63 7.35 25.63
C LEU A 246 -5.60 8.08 24.29
N ILE A 247 -6.48 7.67 23.37
CA ILE A 247 -6.72 8.40 22.13
C ILE A 247 -7.65 9.58 22.42
N VAL A 248 -7.30 10.76 21.90
CA VAL A 248 -8.14 11.95 21.96
C VAL A 248 -8.32 12.53 20.57
N ARG A 249 -9.49 13.13 20.31
CA ARG A 249 -9.85 13.78 19.05
C ARG A 249 -10.13 15.27 19.25
N GLU A 250 -9.64 16.11 18.35
CA GLU A 250 -10.05 17.51 18.31
C GLU A 250 -11.48 17.63 17.74
N ASN A 251 -12.38 18.23 18.50
CA ASN A 251 -13.74 18.52 18.05
C ASN A 251 -13.83 19.87 17.33
N ASP A 252 -15.01 20.20 16.78
CA ASP A 252 -15.21 21.44 16.01
C ASP A 252 -15.11 22.73 16.84
N ALA A 253 -15.05 22.63 18.18
CA ALA A 253 -14.78 23.75 19.07
C ALA A 253 -13.26 23.93 19.34
N GLY A 254 -12.41 23.10 18.76
CA GLY A 254 -10.97 23.07 18.98
C GLY A 254 -10.56 22.47 20.32
N LEU A 255 -11.41 21.63 20.93
CA LEU A 255 -11.09 20.93 22.17
C LEU A 255 -10.70 19.49 21.86
N TRP A 256 -9.60 19.03 22.46
CA TRP A 256 -9.18 17.63 22.43
C TRP A 256 -9.98 16.84 23.45
N VAL A 257 -10.83 15.93 23.00
CA VAL A 257 -11.72 15.15 23.86
C VAL A 257 -11.53 13.66 23.70
N ASP A 258 -11.79 12.91 24.77
CA ASP A 258 -11.93 11.44 24.69
C ASP A 258 -13.36 11.03 24.30
N ASP A 259 -13.60 9.73 24.20
CA ASP A 259 -14.91 9.13 23.91
C ASP A 259 -15.99 9.36 24.97
N ASN A 260 -15.62 9.87 26.15
CA ASN A 260 -16.53 10.30 27.20
C ASN A 260 -16.83 11.82 27.11
N GLY A 261 -16.29 12.51 26.11
CA GLY A 261 -16.44 13.95 25.90
C GLY A 261 -15.66 14.83 26.88
N THR A 262 -14.70 14.25 27.60
CA THR A 262 -13.89 14.98 28.59
C THR A 262 -12.76 15.74 27.92
N ASP A 263 -12.52 16.98 28.33
CA ASP A 263 -11.52 17.89 27.75
C ASP A 263 -10.09 17.61 28.27
N TRP A 264 -9.18 17.32 27.33
CA TRP A 264 -7.76 17.06 27.50
C TRP A 264 -6.85 18.15 26.91
N SER A 265 -7.41 19.23 26.35
CA SER A 265 -6.67 20.25 25.58
C SER A 265 -5.51 20.85 26.36
N ALA A 266 -5.67 21.05 27.68
CA ALA A 266 -4.59 21.55 28.53
C ALA A 266 -3.29 20.71 28.44
N LEU A 267 -3.40 19.41 28.23
CA LEU A 267 -2.30 18.45 28.12
C LEU A 267 -1.85 18.21 26.67
N ILE A 268 -2.59 18.66 25.66
CA ILE A 268 -2.21 18.49 24.25
C ILE A 268 -1.53 19.75 23.72
N ASP A 269 -2.28 20.86 23.66
CA ASP A 269 -1.82 22.13 23.06
C ASP A 269 -1.81 23.28 24.07
N GLY A 270 -2.35 23.07 25.27
CA GLY A 270 -2.48 24.09 26.29
C GLY A 270 -1.25 24.29 27.18
N PRO A 271 -1.40 25.05 28.29
CA PRO A 271 -0.29 25.41 29.20
C PRO A 271 0.38 24.23 29.91
N SER A 272 -0.23 23.05 29.87
CA SER A 272 0.22 21.82 30.52
C SER A 272 0.72 20.78 29.51
N ALA A 273 0.91 21.15 28.24
CA ALA A 273 1.38 20.25 27.17
C ALA A 273 2.68 19.51 27.49
N SER A 274 3.58 20.13 28.27
CA SER A 274 4.83 19.47 28.69
C SER A 274 4.61 18.22 29.57
N PHE A 275 3.47 18.08 30.24
CA PHE A 275 3.11 16.87 30.97
C PHE A 275 2.67 15.71 30.06
N SER A 276 2.57 15.92 28.74
CA SER A 276 2.40 14.85 27.75
C SER A 276 3.59 14.74 26.80
N GLY A 277 4.68 15.46 27.08
CA GLY A 277 5.87 15.49 26.22
C GLY A 277 5.71 16.36 24.97
N ARG A 278 4.72 17.26 24.95
CA ARG A 278 4.46 18.19 23.84
C ARG A 278 4.89 19.62 24.15
N THR A 279 5.18 20.38 23.09
CA THR A 279 5.32 21.83 23.17
C THR A 279 3.96 22.53 23.35
N VAL A 280 3.96 23.71 23.96
CA VAL A 280 2.73 24.52 24.07
C VAL A 280 2.34 25.02 22.68
N GLY A 281 1.07 24.87 22.33
CA GLY A 281 0.55 25.14 20.99
C GLY A 281 0.89 24.06 19.96
N TRP A 282 1.21 22.84 20.41
CA TRP A 282 1.26 21.68 19.53
C TRP A 282 -0.04 21.57 18.72
N GLY A 283 0.06 21.13 17.46
CA GLY A 283 -1.11 20.97 16.61
C GLY A 283 -0.85 19.95 15.51
N LEU A 284 -1.93 19.28 15.10
CA LEU A 284 -1.95 18.41 13.93
C LEU A 284 -2.31 19.26 12.69
N ALA A 285 -1.62 19.04 11.58
CA ALA A 285 -1.83 19.82 10.37
C ALA A 285 -3.23 19.60 9.76
N ASP A 286 -3.70 18.35 9.71
CA ASP A 286 -4.98 17.93 9.12
C ASP A 286 -5.19 18.53 7.72
N HIS A 287 -4.15 18.47 6.90
CA HIS A 287 -4.15 18.98 5.53
C HIS A 287 -4.77 17.94 4.59
N ASP A 288 -6.01 18.15 4.18
CA ASP A 288 -6.72 17.19 3.30
C ASP A 288 -6.46 17.43 1.82
N VAL A 289 -6.37 18.71 1.43
CA VAL A 289 -6.16 19.10 0.03
C VAL A 289 -5.16 20.23 -0.05
N ALA A 290 -4.05 19.99 -0.75
CA ALA A 290 -3.12 21.03 -1.15
C ALA A 290 -3.65 21.76 -2.39
N VAL A 291 -3.58 23.09 -2.38
CA VAL A 291 -3.96 24.01 -3.46
C VAL A 291 -2.71 24.72 -3.95
N ILE A 292 -2.31 24.42 -5.18
CA ILE A 292 -1.09 24.88 -5.81
C ILE A 292 -1.43 25.92 -6.87
N GLU A 293 -0.94 27.15 -6.67
CA GLU A 293 -1.03 28.20 -7.68
C GLU A 293 -0.04 27.88 -8.79
N THR A 294 -0.52 27.60 -10.00
CA THR A 294 0.34 27.13 -11.08
C THR A 294 1.42 28.17 -11.36
N GLY A 295 1.09 29.45 -11.57
CA GLY A 295 2.05 30.50 -11.93
C GLY A 295 3.20 30.68 -10.93
N ALA A 296 2.87 30.74 -9.64
CA ALA A 296 3.84 31.04 -8.58
C ALA A 296 4.42 29.80 -7.89
N LEU A 297 3.78 28.63 -8.06
CA LEU A 297 4.08 27.38 -7.36
C LEU A 297 3.97 27.48 -5.82
N THR A 298 3.13 28.39 -5.33
CA THR A 298 2.83 28.50 -3.89
C THR A 298 1.71 27.56 -3.49
N VAL A 299 1.81 26.99 -2.29
CA VAL A 299 0.86 26.02 -1.74
C VAL A 299 0.04 26.62 -0.61
N SER A 300 -1.23 26.24 -0.52
CA SER A 300 -2.13 26.46 0.60
C SER A 300 -2.96 25.20 0.83
N TYR A 301 -3.68 25.08 1.97
CA TYR A 301 -4.34 23.82 2.33
C TYR A 301 -5.80 24.03 2.76
N ALA A 302 -6.67 23.14 2.29
CA ALA A 302 -7.97 22.89 2.91
C ALA A 302 -7.82 21.83 4.00
N ARG A 303 -8.67 21.89 5.02
CA ARG A 303 -8.58 21.08 6.25
C ARG A 303 -9.97 20.62 6.72
N HIS A 304 -9.99 19.62 7.61
CA HIS A 304 -11.17 19.10 8.30
C HIS A 304 -12.23 18.48 7.37
N ALA A 305 -11.82 17.83 6.28
CA ALA A 305 -12.70 17.14 5.35
C ALA A 305 -12.92 15.67 5.74
N MET A 306 -11.85 14.89 5.91
CA MET A 306 -11.92 13.43 6.16
C MET A 306 -10.52 12.83 6.43
N ASN A 307 -10.44 11.56 6.84
CA ASN A 307 -9.15 10.95 7.22
C ASN A 307 -8.32 10.40 6.08
N ILE A 308 -8.98 9.74 5.12
CA ILE A 308 -8.33 9.24 3.91
C ILE A 308 -8.96 9.90 2.69
N CYS A 309 -8.23 10.80 2.03
CA CYS A 309 -8.71 11.47 0.82
C CYS A 309 -8.40 10.63 -0.43
N MET A 310 -9.32 9.74 -0.79
CA MET A 310 -9.10 8.72 -1.83
C MET A 310 -9.06 9.28 -3.25
N SER A 311 -9.95 10.22 -3.59
CA SER A 311 -10.05 10.80 -4.93
C SER A 311 -10.67 12.19 -4.92
N LEU A 312 -10.39 12.99 -5.94
CA LEU A 312 -10.93 14.34 -6.05
C LEU A 312 -11.25 14.73 -7.50
N ALA A 313 -12.23 15.62 -7.65
CA ALA A 313 -12.59 16.27 -8.91
C ALA A 313 -12.96 17.75 -8.67
N VAL A 314 -13.22 18.49 -9.74
CA VAL A 314 -13.71 19.88 -9.64
C VAL A 314 -15.11 19.94 -10.22
N HIS A 315 -16.07 20.43 -9.43
CA HIS A 315 -17.43 20.62 -9.90
C HIS A 315 -17.47 21.73 -10.97
N PRO A 316 -17.92 21.45 -12.22
CA PRO A 316 -17.68 22.34 -13.36
C PRO A 316 -18.45 23.65 -13.31
N GLY A 317 -19.61 23.69 -12.64
CA GLY A 317 -20.43 24.90 -12.53
C GLY A 317 -19.98 25.88 -11.44
N SER A 318 -19.53 25.35 -10.29
CA SER A 318 -19.19 26.15 -9.10
C SER A 318 -17.69 26.34 -8.90
N GLY A 319 -16.86 25.46 -9.49
CA GLY A 319 -15.43 25.39 -9.21
C GLY A 319 -15.09 24.77 -7.86
N ALA A 320 -16.07 24.24 -7.12
CA ALA A 320 -15.83 23.56 -5.85
C ALA A 320 -14.90 22.36 -6.04
N ILE A 321 -13.94 22.20 -5.13
CA ILE A 321 -13.07 21.04 -5.09
C ILE A 321 -13.86 19.94 -4.37
N THR A 322 -14.15 18.85 -5.06
CA THR A 322 -14.96 17.77 -4.52
C THR A 322 -14.08 16.57 -4.21
N VAL A 323 -14.10 16.09 -2.98
CA VAL A 323 -13.27 14.98 -2.50
C VAL A 323 -14.19 13.85 -2.05
N VAL A 324 -13.81 12.60 -2.33
CA VAL A 324 -14.44 11.40 -1.75
C VAL A 324 -13.40 10.61 -0.98
N GLY A 325 -13.84 9.97 0.10
CA GLY A 325 -12.94 9.24 0.98
C GLY A 325 -13.65 8.74 2.22
N THR A 326 -12.86 8.46 3.25
CA THR A 326 -13.35 7.90 4.50
C THR A 326 -12.98 8.78 5.68
N ASP A 327 -13.76 8.73 6.76
CA ASP A 327 -13.43 9.34 8.05
C ASP A 327 -13.66 8.33 9.18
N ALA A 328 -12.61 8.04 9.94
CA ALA A 328 -12.63 7.06 11.04
C ALA A 328 -12.98 7.71 12.39
N ILE A 329 -13.48 6.89 13.31
CA ILE A 329 -13.79 7.28 14.71
C ILE A 329 -12.97 6.45 15.72
N ASN A 330 -11.65 6.43 15.55
CA ASN A 330 -10.74 5.61 16.36
C ASN A 330 -10.60 6.07 17.83
N GLU A 331 -11.11 7.25 18.17
CA GLU A 331 -11.23 7.73 19.55
C GLU A 331 -12.24 6.92 20.38
N VAL A 332 -13.23 6.29 19.73
CA VAL A 332 -14.25 5.49 20.41
C VAL A 332 -13.65 4.17 20.86
N ARG A 333 -13.59 3.95 22.17
CA ARG A 333 -12.95 2.75 22.70
C ARG A 333 -13.89 1.56 22.77
N PHE A 334 -13.22 0.43 22.54
CA PHE A 334 -13.60 -0.97 22.61
C PHE A 334 -14.32 -1.53 21.40
N GLU A 335 -13.91 -2.75 21.05
CA GLU A 335 -14.39 -3.49 19.89
C GLU A 335 -15.92 -3.54 19.82
N HIS A 336 -16.56 -3.75 20.98
CA HIS A 336 -18.02 -3.79 21.14
C HIS A 336 -18.72 -2.50 20.67
N ASN A 337 -18.12 -1.34 20.92
CA ASN A 337 -18.71 -0.06 20.57
C ASN A 337 -18.51 0.27 19.08
N LEU A 338 -17.52 -0.36 18.44
CA LEU A 338 -17.24 -0.19 17.02
C LEU A 338 -18.16 -1.07 16.17
N GLN A 339 -18.07 -2.40 16.23
CA GLN A 339 -18.97 -3.37 15.56
C GLN A 339 -19.54 -2.90 14.18
N GLY A 340 -18.67 -2.62 13.22
CA GLY A 340 -19.02 -2.19 11.86
C GLY A 340 -19.32 -0.70 11.68
N ARG A 341 -19.26 0.11 12.75
CA ARG A 341 -19.68 1.53 12.77
C ARG A 341 -18.52 2.52 12.85
N PHE A 342 -17.29 2.05 12.74
CA PHE A 342 -16.06 2.79 13.02
C PHE A 342 -15.57 3.70 11.88
N LEU A 343 -16.30 3.76 10.77
CA LEU A 343 -15.96 4.53 9.59
C LEU A 343 -17.20 5.22 9.01
N ARG A 344 -16.99 6.38 8.40
CA ARG A 344 -17.94 7.09 7.54
C ARG A 344 -17.36 7.21 6.14
N VAL A 345 -18.22 7.18 5.13
CA VAL A 345 -17.79 7.32 3.72
C VAL A 345 -18.36 8.63 3.21
N ASN A 346 -17.48 9.58 2.94
CA ASN A 346 -17.87 10.98 2.81
C ASN A 346 -17.59 11.53 1.42
N PHE A 347 -18.41 12.51 1.08
CA PHE A 347 -18.16 13.49 0.03
C PHE A 347 -17.93 14.85 0.69
N ALA A 348 -16.88 15.56 0.31
CA ALA A 348 -16.65 16.93 0.73
C ALA A 348 -16.66 17.88 -0.47
N ALA A 349 -17.42 18.97 -0.40
CA ALA A 349 -17.34 20.10 -1.32
C ALA A 349 -16.59 21.25 -0.64
N ILE A 350 -15.39 21.55 -1.12
CA ILE A 350 -14.52 22.61 -0.61
C ILE A 350 -14.68 23.85 -1.48
N ASP A 351 -14.99 24.99 -0.85
CA ASP A 351 -15.04 26.27 -1.53
C ASP A 351 -13.63 26.71 -1.96
N PRO A 352 -13.39 27.00 -3.26
CA PRO A 352 -12.04 27.21 -3.79
C PRO A 352 -11.44 28.58 -3.42
N LEU A 353 -12.19 29.45 -2.73
CA LEU A 353 -11.74 30.77 -2.29
C LEU A 353 -11.45 30.80 -0.79
N THR A 354 -12.28 30.13 0.00
CA THR A 354 -12.19 30.10 1.47
C THR A 354 -11.52 28.84 2.00
N LEU A 355 -11.45 27.79 1.19
CA LEU A 355 -10.95 26.45 1.53
C LEU A 355 -11.73 25.75 2.64
N ALA A 356 -12.96 26.21 2.94
CA ALA A 356 -13.85 25.58 3.89
C ALA A 356 -14.58 24.39 3.26
N PRO A 357 -14.57 23.19 3.88
CA PRO A 357 -15.33 22.04 3.40
C PRO A 357 -16.80 22.08 3.84
N THR A 358 -17.67 21.52 3.02
CA THR A 358 -19.00 21.03 3.41
C THR A 358 -19.02 19.51 3.21
N VAL A 359 -19.15 18.74 4.29
CA VAL A 359 -19.07 17.28 4.28
C VAL A 359 -20.46 16.66 4.30
N VAL A 360 -20.68 15.64 3.48
CA VAL A 360 -21.92 14.88 3.34
C VAL A 360 -21.61 13.39 3.38
N GLU A 361 -22.30 12.65 4.26
CA GLU A 361 -22.23 11.20 4.32
C GLU A 361 -22.87 10.58 3.07
N LEU A 362 -22.14 9.68 2.43
CA LEU A 362 -22.56 8.99 1.21
C LEU A 362 -23.39 7.75 1.50
N ASN A 363 -23.67 7.36 2.74
CA ASN A 363 -24.56 6.26 3.13
C ASN A 363 -25.67 6.70 4.12
N PRO A 364 -26.49 7.72 3.80
CA PRO A 364 -27.48 8.27 4.72
C PRO A 364 -28.63 7.30 5.05
N GLN A 365 -28.73 6.18 4.31
CA GLN A 365 -29.71 5.12 4.57
C GLN A 365 -29.34 4.21 5.74
N LEU A 366 -28.08 4.24 6.21
CA LEU A 366 -27.60 3.38 7.28
C LEU A 366 -27.90 3.97 8.66
N ASP A 367 -28.32 3.09 9.57
CA ASP A 367 -28.47 3.42 10.98
C ASP A 367 -27.22 2.98 11.74
N TYR A 368 -26.32 3.93 11.98
CA TYR A 368 -25.09 3.68 12.73
C TYR A 368 -25.31 3.54 14.24
N SER A 369 -26.55 3.57 14.74
CA SER A 369 -26.83 3.23 16.15
C SER A 369 -26.85 1.72 16.41
N VAL A 370 -26.98 0.91 15.36
CA VAL A 370 -26.99 -0.56 15.42
C VAL A 370 -25.81 -1.16 14.66
N PRO A 371 -25.31 -2.34 15.05
CA PRO A 371 -24.14 -2.94 14.41
C PRO A 371 -24.45 -3.62 13.07
N THR A 372 -25.71 -3.99 12.83
CA THR A 372 -26.12 -4.74 11.64
C THR A 372 -27.44 -4.24 11.08
N VAL A 373 -27.57 -4.26 9.75
CA VAL A 373 -28.81 -4.02 9.01
C VAL A 373 -29.09 -5.17 8.04
N ALA A 374 -30.32 -5.25 7.54
CA ALA A 374 -30.70 -6.27 6.56
C ALA A 374 -29.81 -6.21 5.29
N GLN A 375 -29.50 -7.37 4.70
CA GLN A 375 -28.65 -7.46 3.50
C GLN A 375 -29.10 -6.51 2.38
N SER A 376 -30.40 -6.39 2.12
CA SER A 376 -30.94 -5.48 1.10
C SER A 376 -30.58 -4.00 1.32
N THR A 377 -30.29 -3.61 2.56
CA THR A 377 -29.81 -2.28 2.92
C THR A 377 -28.29 -2.19 2.76
N ARG A 378 -27.54 -3.23 3.16
CA ARG A 378 -26.08 -3.36 2.95
C ARG A 378 -25.73 -3.27 1.46
N ASP A 379 -26.54 -3.89 0.61
CA ASP A 379 -26.37 -3.90 -0.84
C ASP A 379 -26.46 -2.50 -1.49
N LEU A 380 -27.05 -1.53 -0.78
CA LEU A 380 -27.10 -0.12 -1.20
C LEU A 380 -25.86 0.66 -0.73
N GLY A 381 -24.99 0.08 0.08
CA GLY A 381 -23.80 0.73 0.63
C GLY A 381 -22.82 1.20 -0.44
N LEU A 382 -22.00 2.18 -0.08
CA LEU A 382 -20.78 2.57 -0.78
C LEU A 382 -19.63 2.47 0.24
N SER A 383 -18.59 1.72 -0.10
CA SER A 383 -17.37 1.57 0.69
C SER A 383 -16.13 1.68 -0.20
N ASP A 384 -15.04 2.14 0.40
CA ASP A 384 -13.73 2.38 -0.23
C ASP A 384 -13.88 3.15 -1.57
N PRO A 385 -14.29 4.44 -1.51
CA PRO A 385 -14.59 5.20 -2.71
C PRO A 385 -13.30 5.60 -3.45
N ARG A 386 -13.11 5.22 -4.72
CA ARG A 386 -11.80 5.36 -5.40
C ARG A 386 -11.77 6.31 -6.60
N GLY A 387 -12.91 6.81 -7.05
CA GLY A 387 -13.00 7.69 -8.21
C GLY A 387 -14.24 8.55 -8.15
N ILE A 388 -14.14 9.78 -8.65
CA ILE A 388 -15.27 10.70 -8.80
C ILE A 388 -15.18 11.45 -10.15
N VAL A 389 -16.28 11.49 -10.91
CA VAL A 389 -16.39 12.28 -12.14
C VAL A 389 -17.73 13.02 -12.22
N TRP A 390 -17.70 14.25 -12.75
CA TRP A 390 -18.88 15.09 -12.95
C TRP A 390 -19.30 15.14 -14.42
N ASN A 391 -20.60 15.24 -14.67
CA ASN A 391 -21.08 15.69 -15.97
C ASN A 391 -20.86 17.20 -16.16
N ALA A 392 -20.85 17.65 -17.41
CA ALA A 392 -20.40 18.98 -17.82
C ALA A 392 -21.23 20.13 -17.23
N ASP A 393 -22.51 19.91 -16.94
CA ASP A 393 -23.37 20.90 -16.28
C ASP A 393 -23.30 20.86 -14.74
N GLY A 394 -22.62 19.87 -14.17
CA GLY A 394 -22.46 19.67 -12.73
C GLY A 394 -23.71 19.12 -12.02
N SER A 395 -24.77 18.77 -12.74
CA SER A 395 -25.99 18.26 -12.11
C SER A 395 -25.84 16.85 -11.53
N ARG A 396 -24.85 16.07 -11.99
CA ARG A 396 -24.60 14.69 -11.56
C ARG A 396 -23.13 14.35 -11.45
N GLY A 397 -22.76 13.75 -10.33
CA GLY A 397 -21.48 13.09 -10.11
C GLY A 397 -21.64 11.57 -10.06
N TYR A 398 -20.58 10.83 -10.37
CA TYR A 398 -20.51 9.38 -10.25
C TYR A 398 -19.31 9.01 -9.38
N VAL A 399 -19.51 8.12 -8.42
CA VAL A 399 -18.49 7.68 -7.45
C VAL A 399 -18.35 6.16 -7.50
N SER A 400 -17.14 5.63 -7.68
CA SER A 400 -16.87 4.19 -7.66
C SER A 400 -16.63 3.71 -6.23
N GLY A 401 -17.23 2.58 -5.85
CA GLY A 401 -17.02 1.94 -4.54
C GLY A 401 -16.28 0.62 -4.67
N LEU A 402 -14.96 0.62 -4.44
CA LEU A 402 -14.11 -0.58 -4.57
C LEU A 402 -14.63 -1.69 -3.65
N GLY A 403 -14.91 -1.35 -2.39
CA GLY A 403 -15.33 -2.31 -1.36
C GLY A 403 -16.79 -2.76 -1.47
N THR A 404 -17.56 -2.21 -2.40
CA THR A 404 -18.98 -2.55 -2.61
C THR A 404 -19.29 -3.02 -4.02
N ASN A 405 -18.31 -3.01 -4.92
CA ASN A 405 -18.42 -3.44 -6.32
C ASN A 405 -19.53 -2.69 -7.08
N ASN A 406 -19.68 -1.39 -6.85
CA ASN A 406 -20.74 -0.59 -7.45
C ASN A 406 -20.28 0.84 -7.84
N VAL A 407 -21.18 1.57 -8.50
CA VAL A 407 -21.06 3.00 -8.78
C VAL A 407 -22.29 3.74 -8.23
N LEU A 408 -22.06 4.74 -7.37
CA LEU A 408 -23.09 5.62 -6.82
C LEU A 408 -23.23 6.89 -7.68
N THR A 409 -24.46 7.31 -7.95
CA THR A 409 -24.74 8.61 -8.56
C THR A 409 -25.09 9.64 -7.48
N ILE A 410 -24.51 10.83 -7.56
CA ILE A 410 -24.76 11.95 -6.64
C ILE A 410 -25.26 13.20 -7.37
N ASP A 411 -25.97 14.07 -6.68
CA ASP A 411 -26.28 15.43 -7.12
C ASP A 411 -25.12 16.40 -6.80
N ALA A 412 -25.25 17.66 -7.21
CA ALA A 412 -24.24 18.70 -7.00
C ALA A 412 -23.85 18.94 -5.53
N GLY A 413 -24.71 18.57 -4.58
CA GLY A 413 -24.46 18.69 -3.14
C GLY A 413 -23.94 17.41 -2.49
N GLY A 414 -23.69 16.34 -3.26
CA GLY A 414 -23.30 15.03 -2.72
C GLY A 414 -24.47 14.14 -2.31
N GLY A 415 -25.72 14.57 -2.52
CA GLY A 415 -26.90 13.78 -2.22
C GLY A 415 -27.08 12.62 -3.21
N ARG A 416 -27.45 11.43 -2.72
CA ARG A 416 -27.67 10.26 -3.59
C ARG A 416 -28.80 10.45 -4.60
N VAL A 417 -28.56 10.05 -5.85
CA VAL A 417 -29.56 10.03 -6.93
C VAL A 417 -29.90 8.59 -7.30
N GLY A 418 -30.81 7.99 -6.53
CA GLY A 418 -31.23 6.59 -6.73
C GLY A 418 -30.30 5.57 -6.07
N PRO A 419 -30.55 4.26 -6.30
CA PRO A 419 -29.67 3.20 -5.82
C PRO A 419 -28.34 3.19 -6.59
N PRO A 420 -27.27 2.63 -6.01
CA PRO A 420 -26.03 2.39 -6.75
C PRO A 420 -26.25 1.35 -7.86
N THR A 421 -25.38 1.37 -8.86
CA THR A 421 -25.35 0.41 -9.96
C THR A 421 -24.25 -0.61 -9.69
N ASP A 422 -24.63 -1.87 -9.48
CA ASP A 422 -23.66 -2.98 -9.38
C ASP A 422 -22.84 -3.09 -10.66
N VAL A 423 -21.53 -3.29 -10.50
CA VAL A 423 -20.58 -3.52 -11.58
C VAL A 423 -19.69 -4.73 -11.25
N GLY A 424 -18.54 -4.86 -11.89
CA GLY A 424 -17.56 -5.92 -11.63
C GLY A 424 -16.70 -5.64 -10.39
N PHE A 425 -15.75 -6.54 -10.11
CA PHE A 425 -15.02 -6.50 -8.85
C PHE A 425 -13.95 -5.39 -8.79
N GLY A 426 -13.96 -4.63 -7.69
CA GLY A 426 -13.00 -3.57 -7.40
C GLY A 426 -13.04 -2.41 -8.41
N PRO A 427 -14.19 -1.73 -8.62
CA PRO A 427 -14.26 -0.55 -9.46
C PRO A 427 -13.41 0.58 -8.90
N THR A 428 -12.57 1.19 -9.73
CA THR A 428 -11.74 2.34 -9.32
C THR A 428 -11.90 3.53 -10.27
N GLY A 429 -11.38 3.43 -11.50
CA GLY A 429 -11.39 4.53 -12.45
C GLY A 429 -12.73 4.73 -13.16
N LEU A 430 -13.07 5.98 -13.42
CA LEU A 430 -14.29 6.40 -14.11
C LEU A 430 -13.94 7.33 -15.28
N ALA A 431 -14.57 7.13 -16.44
CA ALA A 431 -14.47 8.06 -17.57
C ALA A 431 -15.87 8.29 -18.18
N LEU A 432 -16.29 9.56 -18.25
CA LEU A 432 -17.63 9.94 -18.71
C LEU A 432 -17.58 10.46 -20.16
N ASP A 433 -18.31 9.80 -21.05
CA ASP A 433 -18.54 10.21 -22.44
C ASP A 433 -20.01 10.59 -22.63
N GLU A 434 -20.32 11.87 -22.39
CA GLU A 434 -21.68 12.38 -22.51
C GLU A 434 -22.22 12.36 -23.95
N ALA A 435 -21.34 12.49 -24.94
CA ALA A 435 -21.75 12.48 -26.35
C ALA A 435 -22.38 11.15 -26.76
N ARG A 436 -21.96 10.05 -26.13
CA ARG A 436 -22.54 8.71 -26.32
C ARG A 436 -23.47 8.27 -25.18
N SER A 437 -23.69 9.12 -24.17
CA SER A 437 -24.38 8.75 -22.92
C SER A 437 -23.75 7.51 -22.26
N ARG A 438 -22.42 7.52 -22.10
CA ARG A 438 -21.65 6.40 -21.54
C ARG A 438 -20.83 6.81 -20.34
N LEU A 439 -20.79 5.94 -19.34
CA LEU A 439 -19.81 5.93 -18.26
C LEU A 439 -19.00 4.64 -18.37
N TYR A 440 -17.68 4.76 -18.44
CA TYR A 440 -16.77 3.62 -18.43
C TYR A 440 -16.19 3.45 -17.03
N VAL A 441 -16.15 2.23 -16.53
CA VAL A 441 -15.70 1.91 -15.17
C VAL A 441 -14.62 0.84 -15.25
N LEU A 442 -13.44 1.09 -14.71
CA LEU A 442 -12.35 0.12 -14.67
C LEU A 442 -12.44 -0.73 -13.40
N HIS A 443 -12.39 -2.06 -13.56
CA HIS A 443 -12.36 -3.03 -12.47
C HIS A 443 -10.92 -3.51 -12.22
N ARG A 444 -10.34 -3.14 -11.07
CA ARG A 444 -8.98 -3.50 -10.67
C ARG A 444 -8.82 -5.00 -10.40
N PHE A 445 -9.84 -5.65 -9.84
CA PHE A 445 -9.74 -7.06 -9.42
C PHE A 445 -10.16 -8.06 -10.50
N GLU A 446 -10.93 -7.60 -11.50
CA GLU A 446 -11.44 -8.41 -12.61
C GLU A 446 -10.74 -8.09 -13.95
N ASN A 447 -9.92 -7.03 -14.01
CA ASN A 447 -9.23 -6.57 -15.24
C ASN A 447 -10.19 -6.43 -16.42
N SER A 448 -11.22 -5.61 -16.22
CA SER A 448 -12.24 -5.34 -17.24
C SER A 448 -12.74 -3.91 -17.17
N ILE A 449 -13.42 -3.48 -18.23
CA ILE A 449 -14.11 -2.19 -18.31
C ILE A 449 -15.62 -2.46 -18.41
N ALA A 450 -16.40 -1.99 -17.43
CA ALA A 450 -17.85 -1.89 -17.58
C ALA A 450 -18.21 -0.70 -18.46
N VAL A 451 -19.24 -0.87 -19.27
CA VAL A 451 -19.84 0.18 -20.09
C VAL A 451 -21.25 0.41 -19.57
N LEU A 452 -21.49 1.60 -19.03
CA LEU A 452 -22.75 1.96 -18.42
C LEU A 452 -23.49 2.97 -19.30
N ASP A 453 -24.77 2.77 -19.56
CA ASP A 453 -25.66 3.77 -20.13
C ASP A 453 -26.14 4.72 -19.01
N THR A 454 -25.86 6.01 -19.14
CA THR A 454 -26.14 7.02 -18.09
C THR A 454 -27.62 7.40 -17.96
N HIS A 455 -28.49 6.88 -18.84
CA HIS A 455 -29.93 7.15 -18.83
C HIS A 455 -30.78 5.87 -18.72
N GLY A 456 -30.13 4.69 -18.73
CA GLY A 456 -30.81 3.39 -18.83
C GLY A 456 -31.26 2.77 -17.51
N GLY A 457 -30.80 3.28 -16.35
CA GLY A 457 -30.94 2.59 -15.07
C GLY A 457 -32.15 2.98 -14.20
N PRO A 458 -32.50 2.14 -13.21
CA PRO A 458 -33.52 2.44 -12.21
C PRO A 458 -33.21 3.73 -11.44
N GLY A 459 -34.25 4.46 -11.02
CA GLY A 459 -34.09 5.68 -10.22
C GLY A 459 -33.35 6.83 -10.92
N GLY A 460 -33.08 6.70 -12.23
CA GLY A 460 -32.29 7.64 -13.00
C GLY A 460 -30.79 7.45 -12.90
N GLY A 461 -30.31 6.36 -12.29
CA GLY A 461 -28.90 5.96 -12.28
C GLY A 461 -28.45 5.30 -13.60
N PRO A 462 -27.16 4.96 -13.72
CA PRO A 462 -26.64 4.27 -14.88
C PRO A 462 -27.00 2.77 -14.92
N LEU A 463 -26.90 2.14 -16.09
CA LEU A 463 -27.12 0.71 -16.28
C LEU A 463 -25.94 0.08 -17.03
N GLU A 464 -25.32 -0.98 -16.50
CA GLU A 464 -24.30 -1.73 -17.24
C GLU A 464 -24.92 -2.41 -18.49
N ILE A 465 -24.37 -2.11 -19.67
CA ILE A 465 -24.84 -2.62 -20.97
C ILE A 465 -23.80 -3.52 -21.67
N ALA A 466 -22.53 -3.45 -21.25
CA ALA A 466 -21.47 -4.32 -21.74
C ALA A 466 -20.32 -4.37 -20.73
N ARG A 467 -19.50 -5.42 -20.84
CA ARG A 467 -18.24 -5.58 -20.11
C ARG A 467 -17.17 -6.08 -21.05
N VAL A 468 -16.01 -5.42 -21.03
CA VAL A 468 -14.88 -5.73 -21.90
C VAL A 468 -13.70 -6.20 -21.03
N PRO A 469 -13.37 -7.50 -21.02
CA PRO A 469 -12.17 -7.98 -20.34
C PRO A 469 -10.91 -7.61 -21.11
N PHE A 470 -9.80 -7.48 -20.39
CA PHE A 470 -8.46 -7.46 -20.95
C PHE A 470 -7.57 -8.43 -20.17
N PHE A 471 -6.37 -8.70 -20.69
CA PHE A 471 -5.52 -9.75 -20.16
C PHE A 471 -5.13 -9.52 -18.70
N ASP A 472 -5.19 -10.60 -17.91
CA ASP A 472 -4.93 -10.58 -16.48
C ASP A 472 -3.97 -11.72 -16.07
N PRO A 473 -2.67 -11.40 -15.87
CA PRO A 473 -1.70 -12.39 -15.42
C PRO A 473 -1.79 -12.69 -13.92
N THR A 474 -2.72 -12.08 -13.17
CA THR A 474 -2.82 -12.25 -11.72
C THR A 474 -3.12 -13.72 -11.37
N PRO A 475 -2.29 -14.34 -10.50
CA PRO A 475 -2.53 -15.71 -10.04
C PRO A 475 -3.93 -15.89 -9.41
N PRO A 476 -4.60 -17.04 -9.64
CA PRO A 476 -5.94 -17.31 -9.09
C PRO A 476 -6.07 -17.15 -7.56
N PRO A 477 -5.09 -17.54 -6.72
CA PRO A 477 -5.19 -17.35 -5.26
C PRO A 477 -5.33 -15.88 -4.84
N ILE A 478 -4.63 -14.96 -5.52
CA ILE A 478 -4.74 -13.52 -5.24
C ILE A 478 -6.15 -13.02 -5.55
N ARG A 479 -6.68 -13.39 -6.73
CA ARG A 479 -8.03 -12.95 -7.15
C ARG A 479 -9.13 -13.44 -6.23
N ARG A 480 -9.06 -14.70 -5.78
CA ARG A 480 -10.05 -15.24 -4.85
C ARG A 480 -9.91 -14.65 -3.45
N GLY A 481 -8.69 -14.48 -2.95
CA GLY A 481 -8.44 -14.01 -1.59
C GLY A 481 -8.75 -12.53 -1.36
N ARG A 482 -8.48 -11.65 -2.35
CA ARG A 482 -8.68 -10.19 -2.21
C ARG A 482 -10.07 -9.81 -1.70
N ARG A 483 -11.13 -10.46 -2.18
CA ARG A 483 -12.51 -10.11 -1.78
C ARG A 483 -12.74 -10.21 -0.28
N HIS A 484 -12.06 -11.12 0.43
CA HIS A 484 -12.22 -11.32 1.86
C HIS A 484 -11.60 -10.17 2.68
N LEU A 485 -10.68 -9.40 2.09
CA LEU A 485 -10.13 -8.18 2.69
C LEU A 485 -10.99 -6.93 2.36
N TYR A 486 -11.51 -6.84 1.13
CA TYR A 486 -12.10 -5.60 0.60
C TYR A 486 -13.65 -5.56 0.57
N ASP A 487 -14.35 -6.68 0.36
CA ASP A 487 -15.79 -6.70 0.06
C ASP A 487 -16.65 -6.50 1.32
N SER A 488 -16.92 -5.24 1.63
CA SER A 488 -17.73 -4.82 2.78
C SER A 488 -19.17 -5.35 2.76
N ARG A 489 -19.76 -5.63 1.59
CA ARG A 489 -21.15 -6.15 1.54
C ARG A 489 -21.25 -7.58 2.04
N ALA A 490 -20.16 -8.33 1.89
CA ALA A 490 -20.05 -9.72 2.25
C ALA A 490 -19.39 -9.95 3.61
N THR A 491 -18.83 -8.90 4.23
CA THR A 491 -17.97 -9.02 5.42
C THR A 491 -18.27 -8.03 6.54
N SER A 492 -19.34 -7.22 6.42
CA SER A 492 -19.71 -6.21 7.41
C SER A 492 -21.22 -6.15 7.63
N GLY A 493 -21.60 -5.93 8.90
CA GLY A 493 -22.98 -5.77 9.34
C GLY A 493 -23.71 -4.59 8.73
N LEU A 494 -22.97 -3.52 8.39
CA LEU A 494 -23.51 -2.31 7.77
C LEU A 494 -23.26 -2.24 6.26
N GLY A 495 -22.39 -3.12 5.72
CA GLY A 495 -22.05 -3.11 4.29
C GLY A 495 -21.16 -1.94 3.87
N VAL A 496 -20.45 -1.31 4.82
CA VAL A 496 -19.59 -0.13 4.55
C VAL A 496 -18.17 -0.21 5.10
N THR A 497 -17.90 -1.17 5.99
CA THR A 497 -16.55 -1.41 6.54
C THR A 497 -16.03 -2.76 6.07
N SER A 498 -14.71 -2.92 6.06
CA SER A 498 -14.02 -4.20 5.86
C SER A 498 -12.66 -4.13 6.55
N CYS A 499 -11.89 -5.22 6.55
CA CYS A 499 -10.52 -5.19 7.07
C CYS A 499 -9.64 -4.14 6.34
N ALA A 500 -9.92 -3.89 5.06
CA ALA A 500 -9.25 -2.86 4.27
C ALA A 500 -9.54 -1.42 4.74
N ALA A 501 -10.53 -1.19 5.61
CA ALA A 501 -10.81 0.14 6.15
C ALA A 501 -9.69 0.65 7.08
N CYS A 502 -9.05 -0.25 7.84
CA CYS A 502 -7.87 0.06 8.63
C CYS A 502 -6.59 -0.33 7.86
N HIS A 503 -6.61 -1.47 7.15
CA HIS A 503 -5.50 -1.92 6.31
C HIS A 503 -5.66 -1.44 4.87
N VAL A 504 -5.72 -0.12 4.68
CA VAL A 504 -5.94 0.51 3.38
C VAL A 504 -4.85 0.05 2.41
N ASP A 505 -5.26 -0.55 1.29
CA ASP A 505 -4.33 -1.13 0.29
C ASP A 505 -3.38 -2.20 0.86
N ALA A 506 -3.84 -2.93 1.90
CA ALA A 506 -3.05 -3.87 2.70
C ALA A 506 -1.83 -3.24 3.42
N ARG A 507 -1.80 -1.90 3.51
CA ARG A 507 -0.86 -1.10 4.28
C ARG A 507 -1.48 -0.73 5.64
N ILE A 508 -1.48 0.56 5.97
CA ILE A 508 -1.90 1.14 7.25
C ILE A 508 -2.82 2.35 6.98
N ASP A 509 -3.63 2.72 7.97
CA ASP A 509 -4.43 3.96 8.00
C ASP A 509 -3.74 5.08 8.80
N ARG A 510 -2.56 4.78 9.36
CA ARG A 510 -1.76 5.64 10.27
C ARG A 510 -2.47 6.06 11.55
N LEU A 511 -3.52 5.34 11.94
CA LEU A 511 -4.23 5.56 13.20
C LEU A 511 -3.83 4.53 14.27
N GLY A 512 -4.12 4.89 15.51
CA GLY A 512 -4.16 3.96 16.65
C GLY A 512 -5.59 3.60 17.01
N TRP A 513 -5.82 2.38 17.47
CA TRP A 513 -7.13 1.83 17.83
C TRP A 513 -7.07 1.17 19.21
N ASP A 514 -8.04 1.47 20.09
CA ASP A 514 -8.22 0.72 21.35
C ASP A 514 -9.34 -0.32 21.19
N LEU A 515 -8.95 -1.48 20.68
CA LEU A 515 -9.84 -2.64 20.47
C LEU A 515 -9.89 -3.55 21.70
N GLY A 516 -9.75 -3.01 22.90
CA GLY A 516 -9.95 -3.75 24.14
C GLY A 516 -11.39 -4.25 24.32
N ASP A 517 -11.56 -5.19 25.25
CA ASP A 517 -12.88 -5.70 25.66
C ASP A 517 -12.99 -5.74 27.21
N PRO A 518 -13.65 -4.75 27.84
CA PRO A 518 -13.86 -4.74 29.28
C PRO A 518 -14.65 -5.94 29.80
N ALA A 519 -15.54 -6.52 28.99
CA ALA A 519 -16.38 -7.65 29.37
C ALA A 519 -15.71 -9.01 29.07
N GLY A 520 -14.53 -9.00 28.45
CA GLY A 520 -13.79 -10.17 28.03
C GLY A 520 -13.26 -11.03 29.18
N GLU A 521 -12.42 -11.99 28.82
CA GLU A 521 -11.77 -12.92 29.74
C GLU A 521 -10.25 -12.83 29.61
N MET A 522 -9.53 -13.23 30.66
CA MET A 522 -8.07 -13.41 30.56
C MET A 522 -7.76 -14.48 29.51
N VAL A 523 -6.88 -14.15 28.58
CA VAL A 523 -6.38 -15.12 27.59
C VAL A 523 -5.06 -15.69 28.12
N PRO A 524 -4.97 -17.01 28.37
CA PRO A 524 -3.71 -17.63 28.79
C PRO A 524 -2.63 -17.37 27.76
N ILE A 525 -1.40 -17.16 28.22
CA ILE A 525 -0.29 -16.87 27.30
C ILE A 525 0.00 -18.01 26.31
N GLY A 526 -0.31 -19.27 26.68
CA GLY A 526 -0.06 -20.44 25.83
C GLY A 526 1.43 -20.79 25.71
N ASP A 527 1.79 -21.49 24.63
CA ASP A 527 3.17 -21.91 24.33
C ASP A 527 3.89 -20.86 23.46
N LEU A 528 3.99 -19.60 23.92
CA LEU A 528 4.76 -18.58 23.20
C LEU A 528 6.26 -18.89 23.21
N ASN A 529 6.94 -18.46 22.15
CA ASN A 529 8.41 -18.41 22.11
C ASN A 529 8.93 -17.27 23.00
N GLY A 530 8.88 -17.46 24.32
CA GLY A 530 9.23 -16.43 25.29
C GLY A 530 10.73 -16.18 25.40
N GLY A 531 11.18 -15.01 24.93
CA GLY A 531 12.60 -14.63 24.91
C GLY A 531 13.47 -15.61 24.15
N ALA A 532 12.93 -16.25 23.12
CA ALA A 532 13.60 -17.27 22.31
C ALA A 532 14.22 -18.42 23.12
N GLY A 533 13.75 -18.70 24.35
CA GLY A 533 14.38 -19.68 25.26
C GLY A 533 15.76 -19.25 25.80
N VAL A 534 16.19 -18.02 25.52
CA VAL A 534 17.47 -17.47 25.96
C VAL A 534 17.41 -17.04 27.43
N PRO A 535 18.34 -17.50 28.28
CA PRO A 535 18.30 -17.19 29.71
C PRO A 535 18.32 -15.67 30.00
N GLY A 536 17.24 -15.18 30.64
CA GLY A 536 17.11 -13.79 31.05
C GLY A 536 16.50 -12.85 30.01
N GLN A 537 16.16 -13.35 28.81
CA GLN A 537 15.58 -12.55 27.73
C GLN A 537 14.05 -12.43 27.83
N ALA A 538 13.36 -13.50 28.27
CA ALA A 538 11.90 -13.60 28.21
C ALA A 538 11.12 -12.61 29.10
N GLY A 539 11.72 -12.07 30.16
CA GLY A 539 10.98 -11.35 31.21
C GLY A 539 9.92 -12.22 31.92
N ASP A 540 9.18 -11.63 32.88
CA ASP A 540 8.08 -12.32 33.57
C ASP A 540 6.81 -12.25 32.71
N GLN A 541 6.68 -13.18 31.78
CA GLN A 541 5.51 -13.32 30.92
C GLN A 541 4.21 -13.54 31.73
N THR A 542 3.14 -12.84 31.33
CA THR A 542 1.83 -12.89 32.02
C THR A 542 0.69 -13.20 31.06
N ASP A 543 -0.42 -13.73 31.57
CA ASP A 543 -1.64 -13.91 30.77
C ASP A 543 -2.14 -12.56 30.23
N PHE A 544 -2.75 -12.58 29.05
CA PHE A 544 -3.21 -11.36 28.39
C PHE A 544 -4.53 -10.87 28.98
N HIS A 545 -4.51 -9.64 29.49
CA HIS A 545 -5.73 -8.93 29.86
C HIS A 545 -6.52 -8.53 28.59
N PRO A 546 -7.87 -8.61 28.60
CA PRO A 546 -8.67 -8.25 27.43
C PRO A 546 -8.71 -6.74 27.17
N MET A 547 -8.45 -5.92 28.19
CA MET A 547 -8.08 -4.51 28.00
C MET A 547 -6.65 -4.41 27.46
N LYS A 548 -6.49 -3.74 26.31
CA LYS A 548 -5.21 -3.65 25.59
C LYS A 548 -4.64 -2.24 25.53
N GLY A 549 -5.51 -1.23 25.48
CA GLY A 549 -5.12 0.15 25.20
C GLY A 549 -4.93 0.39 23.69
N PRO A 550 -4.55 1.61 23.31
CA PRO A 550 -4.30 1.97 21.91
C PRO A 550 -3.19 1.14 21.28
N LEU A 551 -3.42 0.64 20.07
CA LEU A 551 -2.44 -0.04 19.24
C LEU A 551 -2.50 0.51 17.81
N THR A 552 -1.36 0.84 17.22
CA THR A 552 -1.29 1.32 15.83
C THR A 552 -1.53 0.20 14.85
N THR A 553 -2.21 0.53 13.75
CA THR A 553 -2.42 -0.43 12.66
C THR A 553 -1.07 -0.91 12.10
N MET A 554 -0.92 -2.22 11.93
CA MET A 554 0.26 -2.82 11.30
C MET A 554 -0.02 -3.09 9.82
N THR A 555 1.03 -3.05 8.99
CA THR A 555 0.93 -3.43 7.58
C THR A 555 0.66 -4.94 7.43
N LEU A 556 -0.11 -5.31 6.40
CA LEU A 556 -0.33 -6.72 6.03
C LEU A 556 0.68 -7.22 4.99
N ARG A 557 1.63 -6.38 4.58
CA ARG A 557 2.72 -6.75 3.67
C ARG A 557 3.65 -7.74 4.34
N ASP A 558 3.87 -8.88 3.67
CA ASP A 558 4.72 -9.97 4.15
C ASP A 558 4.40 -10.39 5.60
N ILE A 559 3.10 -10.49 5.91
CA ILE A 559 2.63 -10.79 7.27
C ILE A 559 2.52 -12.31 7.53
N ILE A 560 2.25 -13.13 6.51
CA ILE A 560 2.11 -14.58 6.67
C ILE A 560 3.47 -15.23 6.93
N GLY A 561 3.53 -16.15 7.89
CA GLY A 561 4.77 -16.71 8.40
C GLY A 561 5.42 -15.82 9.46
N LYS A 562 4.83 -14.66 9.78
CA LYS A 562 5.38 -13.71 10.78
C LYS A 562 4.60 -13.78 12.08
N GLU A 563 3.95 -14.88 12.35
CA GLU A 563 3.17 -15.10 13.57
C GLU A 563 4.04 -15.18 14.83
N PRO A 564 3.50 -14.87 16.03
CA PRO A 564 2.12 -14.45 16.30
C PRO A 564 1.83 -13.00 15.85
N PHE A 565 0.56 -12.63 15.76
CA PHE A 565 0.08 -11.30 15.37
C PHE A 565 -0.34 -10.44 16.56
N HIS A 566 -0.74 -9.21 16.24
CA HIS A 566 -0.77 -8.03 17.13
C HIS A 566 0.60 -7.65 17.70
N TRP A 567 0.70 -6.39 18.13
CA TRP A 567 1.84 -5.89 18.90
C TRP A 567 2.11 -6.71 20.17
N ARG A 568 1.07 -7.33 20.76
CA ARG A 568 1.20 -8.12 22.00
C ARG A 568 1.62 -9.58 21.75
N GLY A 569 1.50 -10.08 20.52
CA GLY A 569 1.69 -11.50 20.23
C GLY A 569 0.55 -12.38 20.77
N ASP A 570 -0.65 -11.84 20.96
CA ASP A 570 -1.80 -12.53 21.55
C ASP A 570 -2.72 -13.21 20.53
N VAL A 571 -2.27 -13.32 19.28
CA VAL A 571 -3.02 -13.94 18.18
C VAL A 571 -2.10 -14.91 17.45
N GLU A 572 -2.41 -16.21 17.51
CA GLU A 572 -1.52 -17.27 17.00
C GLU A 572 -1.34 -17.22 15.48
N GLY A 573 -2.36 -16.79 14.71
CA GLY A 573 -2.27 -16.70 13.25
C GLY A 573 -3.45 -15.99 12.61
N ILE A 574 -3.50 -15.93 11.27
CA ILE A 574 -4.53 -15.16 10.55
C ILE A 574 -5.92 -15.75 10.77
N GLU A 575 -5.98 -17.08 10.97
CA GLU A 575 -7.19 -17.84 11.30
C GLU A 575 -7.86 -17.35 12.59
N ALA A 576 -7.08 -16.90 13.57
CA ALA A 576 -7.59 -16.38 14.83
C ALA A 576 -8.24 -14.98 14.72
N PHE A 577 -8.12 -14.31 13.57
CA PHE A 577 -8.88 -13.09 13.25
C PHE A 577 -10.28 -13.38 12.69
N ASN A 578 -10.63 -14.63 12.38
CA ASN A 578 -11.92 -14.95 11.78
C ASN A 578 -13.14 -14.49 12.62
N PRO A 579 -13.13 -14.57 13.98
CA PRO A 579 -14.20 -14.00 14.79
C PRO A 579 -14.35 -12.46 14.65
N GLY A 580 -13.34 -11.76 14.14
CA GLY A 580 -13.38 -10.32 13.89
C GLY A 580 -14.41 -9.89 12.84
N TYR A 581 -14.78 -10.78 11.91
CA TYR A 581 -15.88 -10.52 10.96
C TYR A 581 -17.21 -10.25 11.68
N GLU A 582 -17.53 -11.06 12.69
CA GLU A 582 -18.72 -10.82 13.53
C GLU A 582 -18.46 -9.73 14.59
N LYS A 583 -17.34 -9.83 15.33
CA LYS A 583 -17.11 -9.01 16.52
C LYS A 583 -16.73 -7.56 16.22
N LEU A 584 -15.94 -7.32 15.17
CA LEU A 584 -15.46 -5.99 14.82
C LEU A 584 -16.18 -5.42 13.60
N LEU A 585 -16.44 -6.23 12.57
CA LEU A 585 -17.14 -5.77 11.37
C LEU A 585 -18.67 -5.88 11.48
N GLY A 586 -19.19 -6.55 12.52
CA GLY A 586 -20.61 -6.65 12.80
C GLY A 586 -21.37 -7.61 11.88
N ASP A 587 -20.66 -8.47 11.14
CA ASP A 587 -21.28 -9.40 10.20
C ASP A 587 -22.09 -10.50 10.91
N ASP A 588 -22.95 -11.18 10.15
CA ASP A 588 -23.84 -12.22 10.65
C ASP A 588 -23.15 -13.60 10.73
N GLU A 589 -22.06 -13.78 9.99
CA GLU A 589 -21.29 -15.03 9.90
C GLU A 589 -19.78 -14.72 9.84
N VAL A 590 -18.97 -15.69 10.28
CA VAL A 590 -17.52 -15.74 10.02
C VAL A 590 -17.21 -16.42 8.68
N LEU A 591 -15.99 -16.25 8.17
CA LEU A 591 -15.55 -16.96 6.96
C LEU A 591 -15.41 -18.46 7.20
N ASP A 592 -15.71 -19.27 6.18
CA ASP A 592 -15.46 -20.70 6.24
C ASP A 592 -13.95 -21.02 6.10
N PRO A 593 -13.49 -22.27 6.38
CA PRO A 593 -12.08 -22.61 6.30
C PRO A 593 -11.45 -22.45 4.90
N ALA A 594 -12.22 -22.60 3.82
CA ALA A 594 -11.71 -22.41 2.46
C ALA A 594 -11.57 -20.92 2.13
N GLU A 595 -12.50 -20.10 2.60
CA GLU A 595 -12.44 -18.64 2.47
C GLU A 595 -11.27 -18.05 3.26
N MET A 596 -11.05 -18.51 4.50
CA MET A 596 -9.87 -18.14 5.28
C MET A 596 -8.56 -18.57 4.59
N ALA A 597 -8.53 -19.76 3.97
CA ALA A 597 -7.36 -20.20 3.22
C ALA A 597 -7.10 -19.35 1.96
N ASP A 598 -8.16 -18.89 1.29
CA ASP A 598 -8.03 -17.96 0.16
C ASP A 598 -7.51 -16.59 0.64
N LEU A 599 -8.00 -16.05 1.77
CA LEU A 599 -7.47 -14.83 2.38
C LEU A 599 -5.98 -14.98 2.73
N LYS A 600 -5.59 -16.05 3.43
CA LYS A 600 -4.19 -16.35 3.79
C LYS A 600 -3.31 -16.43 2.55
N SER A 601 -3.77 -17.12 1.50
CA SER A 601 -3.02 -17.25 0.25
C SER A 601 -2.82 -15.91 -0.46
N PHE A 602 -3.78 -15.00 -0.36
CA PHE A 602 -3.64 -13.64 -0.88
C PHE A 602 -2.63 -12.84 -0.05
N LEU A 603 -2.76 -12.79 1.28
CA LEU A 603 -1.84 -12.04 2.15
C LEU A 603 -0.39 -12.56 2.02
N ALA A 604 -0.20 -13.87 1.87
CA ALA A 604 1.11 -14.50 1.64
C ALA A 604 1.78 -14.08 0.32
N SER A 605 1.06 -13.42 -0.59
CA SER A 605 1.61 -12.96 -1.87
C SER A 605 2.16 -11.54 -1.82
N ILE A 606 1.84 -10.76 -0.77
CA ILE A 606 2.06 -9.31 -0.76
C ILE A 606 3.50 -9.00 -0.36
N HIS A 607 4.27 -8.39 -1.27
CA HIS A 607 5.66 -8.01 -1.08
C HIS A 607 5.79 -6.54 -0.68
N TYR A 608 6.87 -6.20 0.02
CA TYR A 608 7.31 -4.82 0.10
C TYR A 608 7.81 -4.32 -1.25
N PRO A 609 7.53 -3.05 -1.62
CA PRO A 609 8.16 -2.41 -2.77
C PRO A 609 9.68 -2.25 -2.55
N PRO A 610 10.44 -1.83 -3.57
CA PRO A 610 11.81 -1.35 -3.40
C PRO A 610 11.92 -0.40 -2.20
N ASN A 611 12.92 -0.61 -1.34
CA ASN A 611 13.18 0.33 -0.23
C ASN A 611 13.86 1.58 -0.80
N PRO A 612 13.27 2.79 -0.66
CA PRO A 612 13.77 4.00 -1.31
C PRO A 612 15.08 4.55 -0.70
N PHE A 613 15.47 4.04 0.47
CA PHE A 613 16.71 4.46 1.14
C PHE A 613 17.90 3.57 0.80
N ARG A 614 17.73 2.48 0.05
CA ARG A 614 18.83 1.60 -0.38
C ARG A 614 19.52 2.12 -1.63
N ASN A 615 20.82 1.82 -1.77
CA ASN A 615 21.50 2.08 -3.02
C ASN A 615 20.92 1.19 -4.13
N LEU A 616 21.02 1.66 -5.37
CA LEU A 616 20.48 0.95 -6.53
C LEU A 616 21.09 -0.45 -6.70
N ASP A 617 22.34 -0.66 -6.28
CA ASP A 617 23.02 -1.96 -6.33
C ASP A 617 22.67 -2.89 -5.16
N GLY A 618 21.67 -2.53 -4.35
CA GLY A 618 21.25 -3.29 -3.19
C GLY A 618 21.99 -2.93 -1.90
N SER A 619 23.16 -2.30 -1.98
CA SER A 619 24.01 -2.02 -0.82
C SER A 619 23.43 -0.96 0.13
N LEU A 620 23.94 -0.92 1.36
CA LEU A 620 23.60 0.10 2.34
C LEU A 620 24.29 1.45 2.00
N PRO A 621 23.57 2.59 2.10
CA PRO A 621 24.17 3.92 1.94
C PRO A 621 25.09 4.23 3.13
N ASN A 622 26.14 5.02 2.90
CA ASN A 622 27.04 5.51 3.95
C ASN A 622 26.92 7.02 4.21
N ASP A 623 25.96 7.69 3.55
CA ASP A 623 25.68 9.11 3.66
C ASP A 623 24.20 9.37 3.35
N LEU A 624 23.33 9.16 4.35
CA LEU A 624 21.89 9.32 4.22
C LEU A 624 21.41 10.58 4.97
N PRO A 625 20.85 11.59 4.26
CA PRO A 625 20.20 12.73 4.91
C PRO A 625 19.00 12.28 5.76
N LEU A 626 18.89 12.82 6.98
CA LEU A 626 17.80 12.53 7.91
C LEU A 626 17.00 13.79 8.21
N ASN A 627 15.68 13.65 8.31
CA ASN A 627 14.79 14.71 8.77
C ASN A 627 14.47 14.52 10.27
N GLU A 628 15.51 14.42 11.09
CA GLU A 628 15.44 14.07 12.50
C GLU A 628 16.26 15.07 13.32
N PHE A 629 15.87 15.27 14.59
CA PHE A 629 16.46 16.29 15.45
C PHE A 629 16.89 15.72 16.79
N SER A 630 17.97 16.26 17.34
CA SER A 630 18.44 15.90 18.68
C SER A 630 17.40 16.25 19.74
N THR A 631 17.26 15.40 20.75
CA THR A 631 16.35 15.60 21.88
C THR A 631 16.97 16.37 23.04
N GLY A 632 18.25 16.76 22.94
CA GLY A 632 18.96 17.41 24.05
C GLY A 632 19.93 16.51 24.81
N ARG A 633 20.01 15.19 24.50
CA ARG A 633 20.90 14.25 25.21
C ARG A 633 22.38 14.55 24.97
N PHE A 634 22.77 14.86 23.72
CA PHE A 634 24.16 15.18 23.36
C PHE A 634 24.28 16.62 22.85
N SER A 635 23.66 16.94 21.72
CA SER A 635 23.49 18.32 21.26
C SER A 635 22.24 18.98 21.86
N PRO A 636 22.12 20.31 21.82
CA PRO A 636 20.89 21.00 22.22
C PRO A 636 19.66 20.49 21.46
N ALA A 637 18.52 20.38 22.15
CA ALA A 637 17.26 19.95 21.55
C ALA A 637 16.88 20.80 20.34
N GLY A 638 16.38 20.16 19.27
CA GLY A 638 16.03 20.81 18.01
C GLY A 638 17.22 21.08 17.07
N THR A 639 18.43 20.63 17.42
CA THR A 639 19.57 20.61 16.48
C THR A 639 19.33 19.49 15.45
N PRO A 640 19.39 19.74 14.13
CA PRO A 640 19.30 18.67 13.13
C PRO A 640 20.37 17.61 13.36
N LEU A 641 20.02 16.33 13.23
CA LEU A 641 20.99 15.24 13.23
C LEU A 641 21.90 15.33 11.99
N PRO A 642 23.15 14.82 12.08
CA PRO A 642 23.99 14.67 10.90
C PRO A 642 23.39 13.63 9.92
N ASN A 643 23.96 13.55 8.71
CA ASN A 643 23.66 12.44 7.81
C ASN A 643 24.12 11.12 8.47
N GLY A 644 23.33 10.07 8.32
CA GLY A 644 23.66 8.75 8.87
C GLY A 644 24.41 7.85 7.89
N ASP A 645 25.34 7.06 8.40
CA ASP A 645 26.00 5.97 7.70
C ASP A 645 25.31 4.64 8.07
N ALA A 646 24.52 4.06 7.17
CA ALA A 646 23.80 2.81 7.44
C ALA A 646 24.73 1.60 7.54
N VAL A 647 25.93 1.64 6.95
CA VAL A 647 26.95 0.59 7.11
C VAL A 647 27.50 0.61 8.53
N ASN A 648 27.81 1.79 9.06
CA ASN A 648 28.19 1.94 10.46
C ASN A 648 27.01 1.64 11.40
N GLY A 649 25.79 2.05 11.03
CA GLY A 649 24.56 1.71 11.75
C GLY A 649 24.36 0.21 11.91
N LEU A 650 24.58 -0.58 10.85
CA LEU A 650 24.58 -2.05 10.92
C LEU A 650 25.67 -2.58 11.86
N HIS A 651 26.85 -1.96 11.88
CA HIS A 651 27.90 -2.34 12.81
C HIS A 651 27.46 -2.11 14.26
N ILE A 652 26.96 -0.92 14.58
CA ILE A 652 26.44 -0.56 15.91
C ILE A 652 25.32 -1.52 16.31
N PHE A 653 24.37 -1.77 15.42
CA PHE A 653 23.24 -2.67 15.65
C PHE A 653 23.66 -4.09 16.07
N ARG A 654 24.77 -4.59 15.51
CA ARG A 654 25.33 -5.92 15.83
C ARG A 654 26.25 -5.93 17.06
N THR A 655 27.10 -4.92 17.23
CA THR A 655 28.24 -5.00 18.16
C THR A 655 28.06 -4.15 19.41
N VAL A 656 27.23 -3.11 19.35
CA VAL A 656 26.98 -2.17 20.44
C VAL A 656 25.62 -2.50 21.06
N ARG A 657 25.64 -3.26 22.15
CA ARG A 657 24.55 -3.51 23.11
C ARG A 657 23.14 -3.79 22.50
N ASN A 658 22.76 -5.07 22.57
CA ASN A 658 21.40 -5.63 22.69
C ASN A 658 20.41 -5.50 21.52
N CYS A 659 20.61 -4.68 20.47
CA CYS A 659 19.64 -4.61 19.37
C CYS A 659 19.48 -5.95 18.64
N ALA A 660 20.61 -6.50 18.12
CA ALA A 660 20.62 -7.77 17.40
C ALA A 660 20.22 -8.99 18.24
N HIS A 661 20.22 -8.88 19.57
CA HIS A 661 19.80 -9.95 20.49
C HIS A 661 18.30 -10.23 20.41
N CYS A 662 17.50 -9.18 20.21
CA CYS A 662 16.05 -9.30 20.04
C CYS A 662 15.65 -9.15 18.57
N HIS A 663 16.20 -8.14 17.89
CA HIS A 663 15.85 -7.82 16.50
C HIS A 663 16.82 -8.50 15.53
N THR A 664 16.42 -9.65 15.03
CA THR A 664 17.24 -10.48 14.13
C THR A 664 17.28 -9.91 12.71
N LEU A 665 18.36 -10.18 11.99
CA LEU A 665 18.50 -9.78 10.59
C LEU A 665 18.01 -10.91 9.66
N PRO A 666 17.41 -10.59 8.50
CA PRO A 666 17.39 -9.27 7.86
C PRO A 666 16.18 -8.39 8.21
N THR A 667 15.08 -8.95 8.70
CA THR A 667 13.78 -8.24 8.83
C THR A 667 13.62 -7.38 10.08
N GLY A 668 14.52 -7.52 11.05
CA GLY A 668 14.44 -6.88 12.37
C GLY A 668 13.42 -7.53 13.30
N MET A 669 12.78 -8.64 12.92
CA MET A 669 11.84 -9.35 13.80
C MET A 669 12.55 -10.22 14.83
N GLY A 670 11.81 -10.67 15.84
CA GLY A 670 12.26 -11.73 16.74
C GLY A 670 12.60 -13.02 15.98
N THR A 671 13.44 -13.88 16.54
CA THR A 671 13.67 -15.20 15.92
C THR A 671 12.43 -16.08 16.06
N ASN A 672 12.16 -16.95 15.06
CA ASN A 672 11.15 -18.02 15.17
C ASN A 672 11.74 -19.34 15.70
N ARG A 673 12.93 -19.28 16.30
CA ARG A 673 13.64 -20.42 16.89
C ARG A 673 13.76 -20.29 18.40
N THR A 674 14.04 -21.41 19.07
CA THR A 674 14.30 -21.45 20.51
C THR A 674 15.70 -21.95 20.81
N TRP A 675 16.36 -21.36 21.78
CA TRP A 675 17.66 -21.76 22.29
C TRP A 675 17.53 -22.95 23.25
N ASP A 676 18.28 -24.03 23.04
CA ASP A 676 18.26 -25.23 23.91
C ASP A 676 19.38 -25.27 24.97
N GLY A 677 20.20 -24.22 25.02
CA GLY A 677 21.43 -24.17 25.83
C GLY A 677 22.72 -24.34 25.01
N MET A 678 22.62 -24.79 23.75
CA MET A 678 23.77 -25.01 22.86
C MET A 678 23.59 -24.42 21.45
N ALA A 679 22.38 -24.49 20.89
CA ALA A 679 22.07 -23.98 19.55
C ALA A 679 20.59 -23.62 19.42
N PHE A 680 20.26 -22.75 18.46
CA PHE A 680 18.87 -22.48 18.10
C PHE A 680 18.25 -23.69 17.38
N GLN A 681 17.05 -24.07 17.83
CA GLN A 681 16.25 -25.16 17.30
C GLN A 681 14.99 -24.60 16.64
N GLU A 682 14.58 -25.22 15.54
CA GLU A 682 13.28 -24.94 14.92
C GLU A 682 12.15 -25.28 15.90
N ILE A 683 11.21 -24.35 16.02
CA ILE A 683 9.95 -24.59 16.72
C ILE A 683 8.98 -25.21 15.70
N PRO A 684 8.30 -26.33 16.01
CA PRO A 684 7.31 -26.89 15.11
C PRO A 684 6.22 -25.86 14.79
N LEU A 685 5.82 -25.77 13.51
CA LEU A 685 4.68 -24.95 13.11
C LEU A 685 3.44 -25.34 13.91
N GLY A 686 2.60 -24.33 14.19
CA GLY A 686 1.32 -24.57 14.84
C GLY A 686 0.29 -25.26 13.91
N PRO A 687 -0.90 -25.58 14.43
CA PRO A 687 -1.89 -26.40 13.71
C PRO A 687 -2.32 -25.87 12.34
N ASP A 688 -2.29 -24.55 12.12
CA ASP A 688 -2.67 -23.89 10.87
C ASP A 688 -1.44 -23.44 10.04
N GLY A 689 -0.26 -23.90 10.43
CA GLY A 689 1.02 -23.61 9.76
C GLY A 689 1.67 -22.29 10.17
N GLU A 690 1.28 -21.74 11.31
CA GLU A 690 1.83 -20.52 11.91
C GLU A 690 3.23 -20.73 12.51
N ASP A 691 4.06 -19.69 12.37
CA ASP A 691 5.36 -19.57 13.02
C ASP A 691 5.27 -19.03 14.46
N HIS A 692 6.37 -19.13 15.20
CA HIS A 692 6.44 -18.77 16.63
C HIS A 692 7.54 -17.74 16.90
N HIS A 693 7.38 -16.53 16.35
CA HIS A 693 8.34 -15.44 16.54
C HIS A 693 8.44 -15.01 18.01
N ASP A 694 9.65 -14.61 18.40
CA ASP A 694 9.98 -14.25 19.78
C ASP A 694 9.08 -13.14 20.33
N VAL A 695 8.52 -13.43 21.52
CA VAL A 695 7.69 -12.53 22.31
C VAL A 695 8.39 -12.27 23.63
N LEU A 696 8.62 -11.00 23.93
CA LEU A 696 9.16 -10.62 25.22
C LEU A 696 7.99 -10.39 26.19
N GLY A 697 8.16 -10.79 27.45
CA GLY A 697 7.27 -10.35 28.53
C GLY A 697 7.35 -8.84 28.76
N PRO A 698 6.80 -8.31 29.85
CA PRO A 698 7.04 -6.92 30.23
C PRO A 698 8.55 -6.70 30.42
N VAL A 699 9.19 -6.08 29.42
CA VAL A 699 10.61 -5.72 29.43
C VAL A 699 10.78 -4.22 29.34
N GLY A 700 11.70 -3.70 30.15
CA GLY A 700 11.99 -2.28 30.21
C GLY A 700 10.77 -1.47 30.65
N GLN A 701 10.14 -0.79 29.69
CA GLN A 701 9.08 0.20 29.92
C GLN A 701 7.71 -0.20 29.36
N ILE A 702 7.61 -1.39 28.77
CA ILE A 702 6.37 -1.96 28.23
C ILE A 702 5.67 -2.72 29.35
N GLN A 703 4.41 -2.38 29.63
CA GLN A 703 3.61 -2.95 30.72
C GLN A 703 3.06 -4.35 30.38
N PHE A 704 3.30 -4.84 29.16
CA PHE A 704 2.70 -6.03 28.56
C PHE A 704 3.72 -6.90 27.86
N ASN A 705 3.34 -8.15 27.61
CA ASN A 705 4.02 -8.94 26.61
C ASN A 705 3.96 -8.20 25.26
N THR A 706 5.05 -8.25 24.49
CA THR A 706 5.15 -7.61 23.20
C THR A 706 5.96 -8.48 22.25
N LYS A 707 5.36 -8.72 21.08
CA LYS A 707 6.05 -9.31 19.96
C LYS A 707 7.15 -8.37 19.51
N ILE A 708 8.34 -8.89 19.23
CA ILE A 708 9.39 -8.11 18.59
C ILE A 708 8.97 -7.86 17.13
N PRO A 709 8.58 -6.62 16.78
CA PRO A 709 8.00 -6.31 15.48
C PRO A 709 9.06 -6.29 14.38
N SER A 710 8.62 -6.35 13.12
CA SER A 710 9.53 -6.05 12.01
C SER A 710 9.93 -4.59 12.07
N LEU A 711 11.19 -4.32 11.75
CA LEU A 711 11.73 -2.97 11.61
C LEU A 711 11.77 -2.53 10.13
N ARG A 712 11.18 -3.31 9.23
CA ARG A 712 10.93 -2.87 7.85
C ARG A 712 9.89 -1.75 7.86
N ASN A 713 9.80 -1.02 6.75
CA ASN A 713 8.81 0.04 6.48
C ASN A 713 8.64 1.14 7.54
N LEU A 714 9.60 1.32 8.45
CA LEU A 714 9.57 2.43 9.41
C LEU A 714 9.52 3.79 8.72
N TYR A 715 10.04 3.89 7.49
CA TYR A 715 9.93 5.11 6.70
C TYR A 715 8.48 5.52 6.36
N GLU A 716 7.53 4.58 6.33
CA GLU A 716 6.10 4.84 6.11
C GLU A 716 5.40 5.39 7.39
N ARG A 717 6.09 5.43 8.54
CA ARG A 717 5.53 5.85 9.85
C ARG A 717 6.08 7.16 10.38
N THR A 718 6.64 7.99 9.49
CA THR A 718 7.26 9.28 9.85
C THR A 718 6.20 10.39 10.01
N GLY A 719 6.59 11.68 10.04
CA GLY A 719 5.65 12.82 10.08
C GLY A 719 5.17 13.26 11.48
N GLY A 720 5.37 12.45 12.52
CA GLY A 720 5.10 12.84 13.91
C GLY A 720 6.17 13.78 14.49
N ASN A 721 5.78 14.83 15.18
CA ASN A 721 6.71 15.69 15.93
C ASN A 721 6.01 16.40 17.10
N PHE A 722 6.31 16.00 18.33
CA PHE A 722 5.70 16.56 19.55
C PHE A 722 6.41 17.82 20.06
N ASP A 723 7.62 18.11 19.59
CA ASP A 723 8.38 19.31 19.94
C ASP A 723 8.08 20.50 18.98
N SER A 724 7.24 20.28 17.97
CA SER A 724 6.84 21.25 16.96
C SER A 724 5.35 21.64 17.08
N PRO A 725 4.97 22.90 16.82
CA PRO A 725 3.57 23.29 16.69
C PRO A 725 2.91 22.77 15.40
N GLN A 726 3.65 22.09 14.53
CA GLN A 726 3.16 21.49 13.29
C GLN A 726 3.62 20.03 13.24
N SER A 727 2.69 19.10 13.46
CA SER A 727 2.86 17.66 13.29
C SER A 727 2.00 17.19 12.12
N LEU A 728 2.55 16.33 11.25
CA LEU A 728 1.79 15.75 10.14
C LEU A 728 1.06 14.47 10.58
N ALA A 729 1.60 13.75 11.57
CA ALA A 729 0.98 12.55 12.13
C ALA A 729 0.66 12.71 13.61
N GLY A 730 -0.44 12.08 14.05
CA GLY A 730 -0.87 12.03 15.45
C GLY A 730 -0.31 10.84 16.24
N PHE A 731 0.22 9.84 15.54
CA PHE A 731 0.77 8.58 16.07
C PHE A 731 2.14 8.32 15.42
N GLY A 732 3.13 7.93 16.22
CA GLY A 732 4.48 7.59 15.74
C GLY A 732 4.82 6.11 15.88
N PHE A 733 6.02 5.79 16.39
CA PHE A 733 6.73 4.52 16.24
C PHE A 733 6.47 3.44 17.30
N ARG A 734 6.16 3.81 18.55
CA ARG A 734 5.81 2.82 19.60
C ARG A 734 4.53 2.07 19.21
N HIS A 735 4.27 0.92 19.83
CA HIS A 735 3.09 0.09 19.58
C HIS A 735 1.74 0.85 19.65
N ASP A 736 1.68 1.91 20.45
CA ASP A 736 0.51 2.74 20.74
C ASP A 736 0.60 4.10 20.04
N GLY A 737 1.69 4.36 19.30
CA GLY A 737 1.96 5.62 18.63
C GLY A 737 2.51 6.74 19.50
N THR A 738 2.84 6.49 20.78
CA THR A 738 3.21 7.57 21.72
C THR A 738 4.61 8.17 21.49
N VAL A 739 5.44 7.56 20.66
CA VAL A 739 6.78 8.07 20.32
C VAL A 739 6.77 8.64 18.91
N ASP A 740 6.79 9.96 18.81
CA ASP A 740 6.72 10.73 17.57
C ASP A 740 7.85 10.45 16.56
N THR A 741 9.11 10.35 17.00
CA THR A 741 10.27 10.22 16.10
C THR A 741 11.19 9.06 16.40
N LEU A 742 11.96 8.61 15.40
CA LEU A 742 12.98 7.58 15.60
C LEU A 742 14.13 8.10 16.46
N ALA A 743 14.48 9.39 16.33
CA ALA A 743 15.47 10.01 17.21
C ALA A 743 15.04 9.91 18.68
N ARG A 744 13.81 10.32 19.02
CA ARG A 744 13.30 10.18 20.40
C ARG A 744 13.32 8.73 20.87
N PHE A 745 12.97 7.79 19.99
CA PHE A 745 13.06 6.36 20.31
C PHE A 745 14.50 5.93 20.63
N MET A 746 15.48 6.31 19.81
CA MET A 746 16.90 5.93 19.98
C MET A 746 17.59 6.60 21.17
N TYR A 747 17.06 7.72 21.68
CA TYR A 747 17.63 8.38 22.85
C TYR A 747 17.23 7.78 24.20
N ARG A 748 16.32 6.80 24.23
CA ARG A 748 15.90 6.11 25.46
C ARG A 748 17.10 5.51 26.19
N SER A 749 17.09 5.48 27.54
CA SER A 749 18.23 5.00 28.34
C SER A 749 18.58 3.53 28.16
N VAL A 750 17.64 2.71 27.66
CA VAL A 750 17.88 1.31 27.30
C VAL A 750 18.83 1.20 26.09
N PHE A 751 18.90 2.24 25.28
CA PHE A 751 19.85 2.38 24.18
C PHE A 751 21.03 3.26 24.61
N HIS A 752 22.22 2.83 24.20
CA HIS A 752 23.47 3.45 24.63
C HIS A 752 24.33 3.91 23.44
N PRO A 753 23.80 4.76 22.53
CA PRO A 753 24.65 5.47 21.59
C PRO A 753 25.57 6.43 22.38
N ASP A 754 26.76 6.68 21.86
CA ASP A 754 27.77 7.57 22.47
C ASP A 754 27.60 9.04 22.04
N ASP A 755 27.02 9.30 20.86
CA ASP A 755 26.77 10.65 20.34
C ASP A 755 25.60 10.72 19.31
N ASP A 756 25.34 11.91 18.77
CA ASP A 756 24.29 12.12 17.76
C ASP A 756 24.59 11.46 16.40
N GLN A 757 25.87 11.19 16.09
CA GLN A 757 26.23 10.51 14.85
C GLN A 757 25.86 9.03 14.92
N GLU A 758 26.12 8.36 16.05
CA GLU A 758 25.70 6.96 16.23
C GLU A 758 24.17 6.81 16.19
N VAL A 759 23.43 7.80 16.70
CA VAL A 759 21.97 7.84 16.56
C VAL A 759 21.57 7.97 15.09
N ALA A 760 22.18 8.90 14.35
CA ALA A 760 21.91 9.08 12.93
C ALA A 760 22.23 7.79 12.13
N ASP A 761 23.35 7.14 12.40
CA ASP A 761 23.77 5.91 11.75
C ASP A 761 22.78 4.76 11.99
N LEU A 762 22.32 4.59 13.24
CA LEU A 762 21.28 3.61 13.58
C LEU A 762 19.95 3.89 12.87
N ILE A 763 19.51 5.16 12.84
CA ILE A 763 18.30 5.56 12.12
C ILE A 763 18.44 5.26 10.63
N ALA A 764 19.58 5.63 10.02
CA ALA A 764 19.85 5.35 8.62
C ALA A 764 19.82 3.83 8.32
N PHE A 765 20.37 3.01 9.21
CA PHE A 765 20.25 1.55 9.08
C PHE A 765 18.80 1.07 9.20
N MET A 766 18.03 1.56 10.17
CA MET A 766 16.62 1.18 10.36
C MET A 766 15.74 1.54 9.16
N LEU A 767 15.94 2.72 8.56
CA LEU A 767 15.21 3.15 7.35
C LEU A 767 15.53 2.28 6.13
N THR A 768 16.70 1.65 6.10
CA THR A 768 17.20 0.85 4.98
C THR A 768 16.95 -0.66 5.13
N MET A 769 16.29 -1.10 6.22
CA MET A 769 16.03 -2.52 6.45
C MET A 769 15.15 -3.13 5.34
N SER A 770 15.59 -4.29 4.87
CA SER A 770 14.98 -5.09 3.80
C SER A 770 15.17 -6.57 4.14
N SER A 771 14.87 -7.50 3.23
CA SER A 771 15.17 -8.93 3.43
C SER A 771 16.45 -9.43 2.75
N GLU A 772 17.31 -8.52 2.29
CA GLU A 772 18.52 -8.89 1.54
C GLU A 772 19.52 -9.66 2.42
N THR A 773 20.06 -10.76 1.86
CA THR A 773 20.91 -11.72 2.58
C THR A 773 22.24 -11.16 3.07
N GLU A 774 22.68 -10.02 2.54
CA GLU A 774 23.90 -9.33 3.02
C GLU A 774 23.78 -8.85 4.49
N LEU A 775 22.55 -8.72 5.00
CA LEU A 775 22.27 -8.41 6.40
C LEU A 775 22.38 -9.63 7.31
N SER A 776 22.25 -10.86 6.81
CA SER A 776 22.26 -12.08 7.64
C SER A 776 23.66 -12.71 7.68
N ALA A 777 24.69 -11.97 8.07
CA ALA A 777 25.98 -12.61 8.37
C ALA A 777 25.70 -13.70 9.41
N ASP A 778 25.94 -14.98 9.06
CA ASP A 778 25.60 -16.21 9.79
C ASP A 778 26.27 -16.26 11.18
N LEU A 779 25.88 -15.38 12.09
CA LEU A 779 26.13 -15.52 13.51
C LEU A 779 24.87 -16.20 14.03
N ASP A 780 25.02 -17.47 14.43
CA ASP A 780 23.97 -18.31 15.02
C ASP A 780 24.38 -18.56 16.47
N ASP A 781 24.35 -17.48 17.25
CA ASP A 781 24.75 -17.46 18.65
C ASP A 781 23.76 -16.65 19.48
N VAL A 782 23.88 -16.73 20.81
CA VAL A 782 22.93 -16.13 21.74
C VAL A 782 22.79 -14.61 21.60
N ASP A 783 23.80 -13.92 21.07
CA ASP A 783 23.78 -12.47 20.87
C ASP A 783 23.28 -12.09 19.46
N HIS A 784 23.22 -13.06 18.55
CA HIS A 784 22.76 -12.92 17.17
C HIS A 784 21.86 -14.11 16.81
N PRO A 785 20.60 -14.16 17.28
CA PRO A 785 19.70 -15.23 16.91
C PRO A 785 19.43 -15.24 15.40
N PRO A 786 19.17 -16.42 14.81
CA PRO A 786 18.86 -16.52 13.39
C PRO A 786 17.54 -15.84 13.08
N GLY A 787 17.55 -14.92 12.11
CA GLY A 787 16.35 -14.26 11.61
C GLY A 787 15.76 -14.95 10.39
N GLU A 788 14.48 -14.72 10.17
CA GLU A 788 13.77 -15.25 9.03
C GLU A 788 13.88 -14.31 7.81
N ALA A 789 13.94 -14.89 6.62
CA ALA A 789 13.85 -14.13 5.37
C ALA A 789 12.48 -13.42 5.27
N GLY A 790 12.41 -12.38 4.46
CA GLY A 790 11.17 -11.68 4.16
C GLY A 790 10.94 -11.54 2.65
N LEU A 791 9.74 -11.15 2.28
CA LEU A 791 9.34 -10.82 0.91
C LEU A 791 9.63 -9.33 0.63
N THR A 792 10.84 -9.03 0.15
CA THR A 792 11.23 -7.69 -0.33
C THR A 792 11.45 -7.70 -1.84
N THR A 793 11.42 -6.51 -2.41
CA THR A 793 11.82 -6.29 -3.80
C THR A 793 13.20 -5.63 -3.82
N HIS A 794 14.10 -6.12 -4.69
CA HIS A 794 15.43 -5.53 -4.86
C HIS A 794 15.31 -4.03 -5.25
N PRO A 795 16.14 -3.11 -4.69
CA PRO A 795 16.00 -1.66 -4.89
C PRO A 795 15.99 -1.18 -6.35
N ALA A 796 16.73 -1.86 -7.23
CA ALA A 796 16.72 -1.52 -8.66
C ALA A 796 15.47 -1.95 -9.44
N VAL A 797 14.61 -2.82 -8.91
CA VAL A 797 13.39 -3.23 -9.63
C VAL A 797 12.53 -2.01 -9.90
N GLY A 798 11.99 -1.91 -11.12
CA GLY A 798 11.26 -0.73 -11.57
C GLY A 798 12.15 0.27 -12.30
N HIS A 799 13.43 0.37 -11.97
CA HIS A 799 14.34 1.33 -12.60
C HIS A 799 14.40 1.14 -14.12
N GLN A 800 14.17 2.22 -14.87
CA GLN A 800 14.16 2.23 -16.33
C GLN A 800 15.32 3.04 -16.90
N LEU A 801 15.84 2.62 -18.05
CA LEU A 801 16.77 3.41 -18.86
C LEU A 801 16.29 3.43 -20.30
N SER A 802 15.95 4.61 -20.79
CA SER A 802 15.49 4.83 -22.16
C SER A 802 16.60 5.43 -23.02
N PHE A 803 16.76 4.89 -24.22
CA PHE A 803 17.80 5.30 -25.17
C PHE A 803 17.15 5.72 -26.49
N ASP A 804 17.30 7.00 -26.80
CA ASP A 804 16.86 7.65 -28.04
C ASP A 804 18.04 7.99 -28.97
N THR A 805 19.27 7.72 -28.53
CA THR A 805 20.48 7.80 -29.35
C THR A 805 21.37 6.57 -29.14
N PRO A 806 22.26 6.25 -30.10
CA PRO A 806 23.13 5.07 -29.99
C PRO A 806 24.26 5.19 -28.95
N ILE A 807 24.44 6.38 -28.36
CA ILE A 807 25.57 6.69 -27.50
C ILE A 807 25.02 7.02 -26.11
N PRO A 808 25.06 6.06 -25.16
CA PRO A 808 24.69 6.30 -23.78
C PRO A 808 25.53 7.40 -23.13
N THR A 809 24.94 8.12 -22.18
CA THR A 809 25.69 9.01 -21.30
C THR A 809 26.56 8.21 -20.32
N PRO A 810 27.58 8.82 -19.70
CA PRO A 810 28.36 8.16 -18.65
C PRO A 810 27.50 7.61 -17.51
N ASP A 811 26.48 8.35 -17.08
CA ASP A 811 25.59 7.94 -15.99
C ASP A 811 24.74 6.73 -16.41
N GLN A 812 24.19 6.73 -17.63
CA GLN A 812 23.46 5.58 -18.16
C GLN A 812 24.35 4.33 -18.23
N LEU A 813 25.64 4.46 -18.58
CA LEU A 813 26.57 3.33 -18.59
C LEU A 813 26.86 2.82 -17.17
N ALA A 814 26.99 3.71 -16.19
CA ALA A 814 27.20 3.34 -14.80
C ALA A 814 25.98 2.59 -14.25
N THR A 815 24.77 3.10 -14.48
CA THR A 815 23.53 2.43 -14.09
C THR A 815 23.37 1.08 -14.79
N LEU A 816 23.63 0.98 -16.11
CA LEU A 816 23.59 -0.30 -16.81
C LEU A 816 24.58 -1.33 -16.23
N ALA A 817 25.76 -0.89 -15.80
CA ALA A 817 26.73 -1.80 -15.18
C ALA A 817 26.20 -2.38 -13.87
N ILE A 818 25.58 -1.56 -13.02
CA ILE A 818 24.91 -1.99 -11.78
C ILE A 818 23.81 -3.01 -12.09
N LEU A 819 22.90 -2.65 -13.01
CA LEU A 819 21.78 -3.53 -13.39
C LEU A 819 22.25 -4.86 -13.98
N PHE A 820 23.29 -4.84 -14.82
CA PHE A 820 23.86 -6.05 -15.40
C PHE A 820 24.52 -6.93 -14.34
N GLN A 821 25.22 -6.34 -13.37
CA GLN A 821 25.82 -7.07 -12.27
C GLN A 821 24.77 -7.78 -11.42
N ALA A 822 23.72 -7.06 -10.98
CA ALA A 822 22.61 -7.65 -10.21
C ALA A 822 21.87 -8.74 -11.01
N ASN A 823 21.66 -8.54 -12.32
CA ASN A 823 21.07 -9.56 -13.18
C ASN A 823 21.95 -10.81 -13.34
N ASP A 824 23.27 -10.63 -13.49
CA ASP A 824 24.24 -11.73 -13.58
C ASP A 824 24.36 -12.48 -12.23
N GLY A 825 24.10 -11.79 -11.11
CA GLY A 825 23.96 -12.35 -9.75
C GLY A 825 22.62 -13.03 -9.45
N ALA A 826 21.66 -13.00 -10.39
CA ALA A 826 20.30 -13.51 -10.21
C ALA A 826 19.49 -12.83 -9.10
N GLU A 827 19.82 -11.58 -8.76
CA GLU A 827 19.08 -10.75 -7.80
C GLU A 827 17.84 -10.10 -8.45
N LEU A 828 17.91 -9.85 -9.76
CA LEU A 828 16.82 -9.28 -10.56
C LEU A 828 16.80 -9.81 -12.00
N GLY A 829 15.67 -9.60 -12.68
CA GLY A 829 15.53 -9.79 -14.12
C GLY A 829 15.73 -8.49 -14.89
N LEU A 830 16.15 -8.58 -16.16
CA LEU A 830 16.18 -7.43 -17.07
C LEU A 830 15.39 -7.73 -18.34
N VAL A 831 14.51 -6.79 -18.67
CA VAL A 831 13.75 -6.79 -19.93
C VAL A 831 14.11 -5.58 -20.78
N VAL A 832 13.91 -5.72 -22.08
CA VAL A 832 13.97 -4.61 -23.03
C VAL A 832 12.67 -4.54 -23.81
N LYS A 833 12.15 -3.34 -24.02
CA LYS A 833 11.05 -3.04 -24.94
C LYS A 833 11.51 -2.02 -25.97
N ALA A 834 11.27 -2.29 -27.25
CA ALA A 834 11.77 -1.47 -28.35
C ALA A 834 10.87 -1.63 -29.59
N ARG A 835 11.09 -0.79 -30.62
CA ARG A 835 10.75 -1.20 -31.99
C ARG A 835 11.95 -1.84 -32.67
N TYR A 836 11.74 -3.03 -33.22
CA TYR A 836 12.75 -3.72 -34.02
C TYR A 836 12.13 -4.19 -35.34
N ASN A 837 12.74 -3.76 -36.46
CA ASN A 837 12.18 -3.90 -37.81
C ASN A 837 10.76 -3.33 -37.98
N GLY A 838 10.44 -2.24 -37.26
CA GLY A 838 9.15 -1.56 -37.32
C GLY A 838 8.04 -2.20 -36.47
N GLU A 839 8.32 -3.33 -35.81
CA GLU A 839 7.39 -4.02 -34.91
C GLU A 839 7.73 -3.67 -33.45
N LEU A 840 6.74 -3.60 -32.57
CA LEU A 840 6.99 -3.57 -31.11
C LEU A 840 7.51 -4.95 -30.69
N ARG A 841 8.63 -4.97 -29.99
CA ARG A 841 9.34 -6.20 -29.61
C ARG A 841 9.79 -6.14 -28.16
N GLY A 842 9.85 -7.31 -27.55
CA GLY A 842 10.39 -7.50 -26.21
C GLY A 842 11.57 -8.47 -26.16
N GLY A 843 12.36 -8.39 -25.09
CA GLY A 843 13.49 -9.27 -24.89
C GLY A 843 13.86 -9.42 -23.41
N VAL A 844 14.52 -10.51 -23.07
CA VAL A 844 15.07 -10.79 -21.73
C VAL A 844 16.58 -10.93 -21.84
N ARG A 845 17.32 -10.28 -20.93
CA ARG A 845 18.76 -10.49 -20.81
C ARG A 845 19.04 -11.82 -20.11
N GLY A 846 19.81 -12.69 -20.74
CA GLY A 846 20.30 -13.93 -20.12
C GLY A 846 21.67 -13.77 -19.48
N SER A 847 22.09 -14.77 -18.71
CA SER A 847 23.40 -14.83 -17.99
C SER A 847 24.66 -14.76 -18.86
N GLY A 848 24.51 -14.85 -20.19
CA GLY A 848 25.60 -14.63 -21.15
C GLY A 848 25.71 -13.18 -21.66
N GLY A 849 24.95 -12.25 -21.09
CA GLY A 849 24.90 -10.83 -21.47
C GLY A 849 24.13 -10.52 -22.76
N ASN A 850 23.60 -11.55 -23.43
CA ASN A 850 22.79 -11.40 -24.63
C ASN A 850 21.29 -11.33 -24.32
N TRP A 851 20.56 -10.66 -25.20
CA TRP A 851 19.12 -10.47 -25.14
C TRP A 851 18.43 -11.50 -26.00
N ARG A 852 17.69 -12.41 -25.38
CA ARG A 852 16.80 -13.33 -26.08
C ARG A 852 15.52 -12.57 -26.38
N MET A 853 15.25 -12.31 -27.66
CA MET A 853 14.05 -11.58 -28.06
C MET A 853 12.81 -12.50 -28.06
N ASP A 854 11.64 -11.89 -28.11
CA ASP A 854 10.30 -12.49 -28.21
C ASP A 854 10.01 -13.25 -29.53
N ARG A 855 11.03 -13.61 -30.32
CA ARG A 855 10.93 -14.53 -31.46
C ARG A 855 11.96 -15.66 -31.32
N ARG A 856 11.56 -16.91 -31.48
CA ARG A 856 12.44 -18.06 -31.23
C ARG A 856 13.71 -18.02 -32.09
N GLY A 857 14.86 -18.08 -31.42
CA GLY A 857 16.18 -18.07 -32.05
C GLY A 857 16.72 -16.67 -32.35
N GLU A 858 15.96 -15.61 -32.08
CA GLU A 858 16.42 -14.24 -32.22
C GLU A 858 17.15 -13.80 -30.93
N VAL A 859 18.44 -13.47 -31.07
CA VAL A 859 19.30 -13.08 -29.96
C VAL A 859 20.10 -11.85 -30.38
N LEU A 860 20.07 -10.80 -29.56
CA LEU A 860 20.78 -9.54 -29.79
C LEU A 860 21.83 -9.29 -28.71
N THR A 861 22.88 -8.55 -29.06
CA THR A 861 23.84 -8.01 -28.08
C THR A 861 23.37 -6.63 -27.60
N SER A 862 23.84 -6.17 -26.44
CA SER A 862 23.55 -4.80 -25.98
C SER A 862 24.02 -3.74 -26.98
N VAL A 863 25.15 -3.97 -27.68
CA VAL A 863 25.64 -3.08 -28.75
C VAL A 863 24.66 -3.05 -29.92
N ALA A 864 24.09 -4.20 -30.31
CA ALA A 864 23.10 -4.24 -31.38
C ALA A 864 21.83 -3.47 -30.98
N LEU A 865 21.35 -3.60 -29.74
CA LEU A 865 20.23 -2.80 -29.22
C LEU A 865 20.54 -1.29 -29.28
N LEU A 866 21.69 -0.88 -28.76
CA LEU A 866 22.13 0.52 -28.77
C LEU A 866 22.18 1.10 -30.17
N THR A 867 22.70 0.35 -31.15
CA THR A 867 22.79 0.84 -32.54
C THR A 867 21.42 1.11 -33.19
N MET A 868 20.33 0.61 -32.60
CA MET A 868 18.97 0.83 -33.09
C MET A 868 18.26 2.03 -32.45
N ALA A 869 18.80 2.57 -31.35
CA ALA A 869 18.23 3.74 -30.70
C ALA A 869 18.27 4.95 -31.64
N GLY A 870 17.15 5.65 -31.71
CA GLY A 870 17.01 6.87 -32.48
C GLY A 870 15.80 7.69 -32.04
N PRO A 871 15.64 8.92 -32.53
CA PRO A 871 14.54 9.81 -32.13
C PRO A 871 13.14 9.24 -32.39
N ASN A 872 13.00 8.30 -33.33
CA ASN A 872 11.74 7.63 -33.65
C ASN A 872 11.70 6.15 -33.20
N ASN A 873 12.72 5.72 -32.47
CA ASN A 873 12.88 4.36 -31.98
C ASN A 873 13.61 4.37 -30.64
N VAL A 874 12.88 4.72 -29.59
CA VAL A 874 13.35 4.61 -28.22
C VAL A 874 13.23 3.15 -27.79
N PHE A 875 14.29 2.61 -27.21
CA PHE A 875 14.19 1.37 -26.45
C PHE A 875 14.42 1.64 -24.98
N THR A 876 13.73 0.86 -24.15
CA THR A 876 13.76 0.99 -22.70
C THR A 876 14.21 -0.33 -22.11
N VAL A 877 15.26 -0.29 -21.30
CA VAL A 877 15.65 -1.39 -20.41
C VAL A 877 14.95 -1.18 -19.08
N THR A 878 14.37 -2.24 -18.51
CA THR A 878 13.70 -2.20 -17.22
C THR A 878 14.18 -3.35 -16.36
N ALA A 879 14.57 -3.03 -15.12
CA ALA A 879 14.79 -4.02 -14.08
C ALA A 879 13.45 -4.49 -13.53
N VAL A 880 13.29 -5.80 -13.42
CA VAL A 880 12.05 -6.47 -13.01
C VAL A 880 12.37 -7.50 -11.94
N PRO A 881 11.37 -7.94 -11.13
CA PRO A 881 11.62 -8.97 -10.14
C PRO A 881 12.24 -10.22 -10.76
N PHE A 882 13.15 -10.86 -10.04
CA PHE A 882 13.71 -12.12 -10.47
C PHE A 882 12.59 -13.14 -10.77
N GLY A 883 12.72 -13.92 -11.84
CA GLY A 883 11.69 -14.86 -12.32
C GLY A 883 10.58 -14.25 -13.19
N SER A 884 10.28 -12.95 -13.06
CA SER A 884 9.22 -12.29 -13.84
C SER A 884 9.61 -11.92 -15.28
N ALA A 885 10.92 -11.90 -15.59
CA ALA A 885 11.43 -11.37 -16.85
C ALA A 885 10.87 -12.08 -18.09
N LEU A 886 10.64 -13.40 -18.02
CA LEU A 886 10.06 -14.13 -19.15
C LEU A 886 8.66 -13.60 -19.50
N ARG A 887 7.81 -13.44 -18.49
CA ARG A 887 6.45 -12.93 -18.62
C ARG A 887 6.45 -11.51 -19.18
N ILE A 888 7.22 -10.64 -18.56
CA ILE A 888 7.22 -9.21 -18.91
C ILE A 888 7.91 -9.00 -20.27
N GLY A 889 8.94 -9.77 -20.57
CA GLY A 889 9.82 -9.59 -21.71
C GLY A 889 9.36 -10.27 -23.00
N ASN A 890 9.05 -11.57 -22.96
CA ASN A 890 9.02 -12.43 -24.16
C ASN A 890 7.76 -13.27 -24.37
N ASP A 891 7.10 -13.69 -23.30
CA ASP A 891 6.02 -14.70 -23.30
C ASP A 891 4.98 -14.25 -22.26
N ARG A 892 4.10 -13.34 -22.69
CA ARG A 892 3.20 -12.54 -21.85
C ARG A 892 2.25 -13.41 -21.02
N ASP A 893 1.76 -14.51 -21.57
CA ASP A 893 0.81 -15.42 -20.92
C ASP A 893 1.42 -16.73 -20.39
N LEU A 894 2.74 -16.90 -20.54
CA LEU A 894 3.54 -18.02 -20.07
C LEU A 894 3.08 -19.37 -20.62
N ASP A 895 2.56 -19.39 -21.84
CA ASP A 895 2.04 -20.58 -22.47
C ASP A 895 3.13 -21.43 -23.18
N GLY A 896 4.36 -20.89 -23.23
CA GLY A 896 5.56 -21.49 -23.81
C GLY A 896 5.85 -21.08 -25.26
N PHE A 897 5.04 -20.20 -25.84
CA PHE A 897 5.28 -19.53 -27.13
C PHE A 897 5.66 -18.08 -26.88
N TYR A 898 6.53 -17.51 -27.72
CA TYR A 898 6.92 -16.11 -27.53
C TYR A 898 5.96 -15.19 -28.26
N ASP A 899 5.74 -13.99 -27.71
CA ASP A 899 4.75 -13.02 -28.16
C ASP A 899 4.80 -12.78 -29.68
N ARG A 900 5.99 -12.66 -30.26
CA ARG A 900 6.13 -12.39 -31.70
C ARG A 900 5.88 -13.63 -32.56
N ASP A 901 6.28 -14.82 -32.09
CA ASP A 901 5.99 -16.08 -32.80
C ASP A 901 4.47 -16.30 -32.89
N GLU A 902 3.74 -15.90 -31.86
CA GLU A 902 2.28 -15.94 -31.80
C GLU A 902 1.62 -14.97 -32.75
N LEU A 903 2.00 -13.70 -32.68
CA LEU A 903 1.50 -12.67 -33.59
C LEU A 903 1.79 -13.03 -35.06
N ASP A 904 2.98 -13.57 -35.36
CA ASP A 904 3.33 -14.07 -36.70
C ASP A 904 2.45 -15.24 -37.15
N ALA A 905 1.99 -16.07 -36.21
CA ALA A 905 1.09 -17.20 -36.46
C ALA A 905 -0.40 -16.82 -36.42
N GLY A 906 -0.72 -15.59 -36.03
CA GLY A 906 -2.09 -15.09 -35.83
C GLY A 906 -2.77 -15.64 -34.57
N SER A 907 -2.00 -16.10 -33.58
CA SER A 907 -2.50 -16.33 -32.22
C SER A 907 -2.36 -15.08 -31.35
N ASP A 908 -2.94 -15.12 -30.16
CA ASP A 908 -3.05 -13.97 -29.26
C ASP A 908 -2.12 -14.19 -28.05
N PRO A 909 -1.05 -13.40 -27.90
CA PRO A 909 -0.11 -13.53 -26.78
C PRO A 909 -0.70 -13.09 -25.43
N ALA A 910 -1.98 -12.73 -25.40
CA ALA A 910 -2.74 -12.40 -24.21
C ALA A 910 -3.80 -13.48 -23.90
N ASP A 911 -3.72 -14.66 -24.52
CA ASP A 911 -4.63 -15.77 -24.29
C ASP A 911 -3.85 -17.10 -24.30
N PRO A 912 -3.58 -17.71 -23.12
CA PRO A 912 -2.78 -18.94 -23.03
C PRO A 912 -3.44 -20.17 -23.71
N THR A 913 -4.68 -20.04 -24.16
CA THR A 913 -5.40 -21.04 -24.95
C THR A 913 -5.26 -20.84 -26.46
N SER A 914 -4.85 -19.64 -26.89
CA SER A 914 -4.61 -19.24 -28.27
C SER A 914 -3.19 -19.63 -28.71
N LYS A 915 -2.99 -20.89 -29.11
CA LYS A 915 -1.63 -21.37 -29.44
C LYS A 915 -1.33 -21.35 -30.95
N PRO A 916 -0.09 -21.09 -31.38
CA PRO A 916 0.35 -21.27 -32.76
C PRO A 916 0.08 -22.69 -33.27
N ARG A 917 -0.50 -22.82 -34.47
CA ARG A 917 -0.70 -24.15 -35.09
C ARG A 917 0.65 -24.76 -35.46
N ILE A 918 1.12 -25.74 -34.68
CA ILE A 918 2.28 -26.54 -35.03
C ILE A 918 1.97 -27.29 -36.34
N ALA A 919 2.54 -26.84 -37.46
CA ALA A 919 2.44 -27.57 -38.72
C ALA A 919 3.05 -28.96 -38.49
N ARG A 920 2.21 -30.01 -38.45
CA ARG A 920 2.69 -31.39 -38.50
C ARG A 920 3.53 -31.51 -39.77
N ARG A 921 4.86 -31.57 -39.63
CA ARG A 921 5.75 -31.96 -40.72
C ARG A 921 5.24 -33.30 -41.24
N ARG A 922 4.59 -33.30 -42.40
CA ARG A 922 4.50 -34.52 -43.21
C ARG A 922 5.93 -34.80 -43.62
N GLY A 923 6.55 -35.81 -43.01
CA GLY A 923 7.85 -36.32 -43.44
C GLY A 923 7.80 -36.77 -44.90
N PRO A 924 8.97 -36.84 -45.57
CA PRO A 924 9.07 -37.10 -47.00
C PRO A 924 8.37 -38.39 -47.46
#